data_AF-A0A968WCG4-F1
#
_entry.id   AF-A0A968WCG4-F1
#
_cell.length_a   1.000
_cell.length_b   1.000
_cell.length_c   1.000
_cell.angle_alpha   90.00
_cell.angle_beta   90.00
_cell.angle_gamma   90.00
#
_symmetry.space_group_name_H-M   'P 1'
#
loop_
_entity.id
_entity.type
_entity.pdbx_description
1 polymer ?
#
loop_
_entity_poly.entity_id
_entity_poly.type
_entity_poly.pdbx_seq_one_letter_code
_entity_poly.pdbx_strand_id
1 'polypeptide(L)'
;MANRSPKPNLSKLRQQAASEKTSSLRLQELAKIDIELARIVAKNANAAPDLLFDLSSSSDDMIRENVASNPNTPTEILFKLAAEFPQQLLENPVFSLLLLENPNFILEIPLISLQALLKLDCISPQFLELATSHHDVEVLLAIAMHPKTPSTALLSLTQVENTEVAEAAQLHVTLAGEMQQGWDEAAIMAMQTTNLPRERQSSIYLWSIGAVPEYLLETLDAEVRLYIAEDFNTNEQILAKLATDSYSKVRAMVAQNPHTPVDIVEQLMGDISDTVREAVAYHPRTPLSLHQQFQIQLELTENPLISEEILRQLSTSQWMRIRLAIAAHSSTPGDVLFELAKDEDVMVRKAVALNLNSTVAALEKLATDNDVWISKIVAVHPNNPAQIPPNLQKNTIYDYINTARAQGIPIMPVYAVYDPNLLTAMADSTNYDTRQRVAQHPNTPIHVLEKLVEKENNLILETALTNLSGNSKTPDSTLQCLAQTSDLKICAAVARHCNASSTTLAELAKHHRWEVRTIVAKNLKTPLTTLVQLIQDKHRTVREAAINNPYAPASVLEQLETLKNQNLSPDILNTLSHSQWVVIRQGVARHPNTDKHLLKQLAEDKISMVRLGVAENPNTPSSLLELLALDNCDTIAIAVASHPKTSLNILEQLAILGNSDNQIKQAAIKALINRFPQRITQVLADCVTSTTPTFTRLLIFLNPSTPKKILAENIHSSSWLERYAIAKNPHTPSEIRAALTGDANRIVRAAAKS
;
A
#
# COMPACT_ATOMS: atom_id res chain seq x y z
N MET A 1 -36.00 -61.38 -48.29
CA MET A 1 -36.24 -61.69 -46.86
C MET A 1 -35.18 -60.97 -46.04
N ALA A 2 -35.51 -59.81 -45.48
CA ALA A 2 -34.67 -59.12 -44.51
C ALA A 2 -35.45 -59.11 -43.19
N ASN A 3 -34.97 -59.90 -42.22
CA ASN A 3 -35.49 -59.95 -40.85
C ASN A 3 -35.36 -58.55 -40.22
N ARG A 4 -36.46 -57.79 -40.19
CA ARG A 4 -36.59 -56.67 -39.24
C ARG A 4 -37.09 -57.26 -37.94
N SER A 5 -36.17 -57.47 -36.99
CA SER A 5 -36.51 -57.74 -35.60
C SER A 5 -37.51 -56.68 -35.11
N PRO A 6 -38.60 -57.06 -34.41
CA PRO A 6 -39.58 -56.10 -33.93
C PRO A 6 -38.90 -55.11 -32.98
N LYS A 7 -39.07 -53.81 -33.22
CA LYS A 7 -38.61 -52.78 -32.27
C LYS A 7 -39.20 -53.14 -30.89
N PRO A 8 -38.37 -53.21 -29.83
CA PRO A 8 -38.84 -53.57 -28.51
C PRO A 8 -39.99 -52.64 -28.10
N ASN A 9 -41.05 -53.19 -27.50
CA ASN A 9 -42.14 -52.38 -26.97
C ASN A 9 -41.63 -51.64 -25.73
N LEU A 10 -41.03 -50.47 -25.94
CA LEU A 10 -40.39 -49.64 -24.93
C LEU A 10 -41.33 -49.34 -23.75
N SER A 11 -42.65 -49.26 -23.97
CA SER A 11 -43.61 -49.05 -22.87
C SER A 11 -43.62 -50.21 -21.86
N LYS A 12 -43.57 -51.45 -22.35
CA LYS A 12 -43.49 -52.66 -21.49
C LYS A 12 -42.13 -52.77 -20.80
N LEU A 13 -41.04 -52.42 -21.49
CA LEU A 13 -39.70 -52.43 -20.90
C LEU A 13 -39.55 -51.36 -19.80
N ARG A 14 -40.16 -50.18 -19.95
CA ARG A 14 -40.19 -49.14 -18.90
C ARG A 14 -40.93 -49.62 -17.65
N GLN A 15 -42.08 -50.27 -17.82
CA GLN A 15 -42.81 -50.87 -16.69
C GLN A 15 -42.00 -51.96 -15.99
N GLN A 16 -41.26 -52.77 -16.75
CA GLN A 16 -40.34 -53.77 -16.19
C GLN A 16 -39.18 -53.10 -15.44
N ALA A 17 -38.55 -52.07 -16.01
CA ALA A 17 -37.45 -51.34 -15.37
C ALA A 17 -37.87 -50.66 -14.07
N ALA A 18 -39.10 -50.17 -13.96
CA ALA A 18 -39.62 -49.51 -12.76
C ALA A 18 -40.13 -50.47 -11.68
N SER A 19 -40.32 -51.74 -12.00
CA SER A 19 -40.91 -52.72 -11.06
C SER A 19 -39.89 -53.17 -10.01
N GLU A 20 -40.28 -53.06 -8.74
CA GLU A 20 -39.56 -53.61 -7.56
C GLU A 20 -39.57 -55.14 -7.50
N LYS A 21 -40.15 -55.84 -8.49
CA LYS A 21 -40.08 -57.29 -8.62
C LYS A 21 -39.09 -57.75 -9.69
N THR A 22 -38.48 -56.81 -10.40
CA THR A 22 -37.52 -57.12 -11.46
C THR A 22 -36.18 -57.49 -10.84
N SER A 23 -35.59 -58.59 -11.30
CA SER A 23 -34.30 -59.07 -10.79
C SER A 23 -33.15 -58.15 -11.21
N SER A 24 -32.10 -58.09 -10.39
CA SER A 24 -30.90 -57.28 -10.65
C SER A 24 -30.25 -57.59 -12.01
N LEU A 25 -30.13 -58.87 -12.37
CA LEU A 25 -29.63 -59.31 -13.69
C LEU A 25 -30.48 -58.73 -14.84
N ARG A 26 -31.81 -58.76 -14.69
CA ARG A 26 -32.71 -58.21 -15.71
C ARG A 26 -32.62 -56.69 -15.79
N LEU A 27 -32.44 -56.01 -14.66
CA LEU A 27 -32.20 -54.56 -14.62
C LEU A 27 -30.90 -54.18 -15.36
N GLN A 28 -29.83 -54.97 -15.19
CA GLN A 28 -28.56 -54.75 -15.91
C GLN A 28 -28.72 -54.90 -17.43
N GLU A 29 -29.52 -55.86 -17.89
CA GLU A 29 -29.86 -55.97 -19.32
C GLU A 29 -30.65 -54.75 -19.80
N LEU A 30 -31.67 -54.32 -19.04
CA LEU A 30 -32.53 -53.19 -19.41
C LEU A 30 -31.75 -51.88 -19.50
N ALA A 31 -30.79 -51.65 -18.60
CA ALA A 31 -29.95 -50.46 -18.61
C ALA A 31 -29.06 -50.34 -19.85
N LYS A 32 -28.71 -51.46 -20.51
CA LYS A 32 -27.88 -51.47 -21.73
C LYS A 32 -28.66 -51.23 -23.01
N ILE A 33 -29.99 -51.31 -22.96
CA ILE A 33 -30.86 -51.26 -24.16
C ILE A 33 -31.10 -49.81 -24.60
N ASP A 34 -31.39 -48.93 -23.66
CA ASP A 34 -31.83 -47.55 -23.94
C ASP A 34 -31.55 -46.65 -22.73
N ILE A 35 -31.18 -45.39 -23.00
CA ILE A 35 -30.79 -44.42 -21.97
C ILE A 35 -31.96 -44.10 -21.03
N GLU A 36 -33.18 -44.07 -21.55
CA GLU A 36 -34.39 -43.86 -20.75
C GLU A 36 -34.69 -45.04 -19.82
N LEU A 37 -34.33 -46.26 -20.23
CA LEU A 37 -34.42 -47.43 -19.37
C LEU A 37 -33.35 -47.39 -18.29
N ALA A 38 -32.12 -46.99 -18.63
CA ALA A 38 -31.04 -46.83 -17.66
C ALA A 38 -31.38 -45.79 -16.56
N ARG A 39 -32.01 -44.68 -16.92
CA ARG A 39 -32.52 -43.69 -15.94
C ARG A 39 -33.51 -44.30 -14.96
N ILE A 40 -34.45 -45.12 -15.44
CA ILE A 40 -35.45 -45.80 -14.59
C ILE A 40 -34.78 -46.87 -13.73
N VAL A 41 -33.86 -47.65 -14.31
CA VAL A 41 -33.10 -48.70 -13.61
C VAL A 41 -32.28 -48.10 -12.47
N ALA A 42 -31.64 -46.95 -12.69
CA ALA A 42 -30.86 -46.25 -11.65
C ALA A 42 -31.70 -45.87 -10.42
N LYS A 43 -33.01 -45.60 -10.56
CA LYS A 43 -33.92 -45.34 -9.44
C LYS A 43 -34.44 -46.60 -8.74
N ASN A 44 -34.28 -47.77 -9.37
CA ASN A 44 -34.93 -48.99 -8.89
C ASN A 44 -34.24 -49.49 -7.60
N ALA A 45 -35.02 -49.69 -6.54
CA ALA A 45 -34.53 -50.15 -5.23
C ALA A 45 -33.96 -51.59 -5.23
N ASN A 46 -34.07 -52.34 -6.34
CA ASN A 46 -33.41 -53.64 -6.52
C ASN A 46 -32.18 -53.60 -7.43
N ALA A 47 -31.78 -52.42 -7.89
CA ALA A 47 -30.51 -52.28 -8.61
C ALA A 47 -29.37 -52.73 -7.69
N ALA A 48 -28.55 -53.66 -8.17
CA ALA A 48 -27.43 -54.19 -7.40
C ALA A 48 -26.28 -53.16 -7.33
N PRO A 49 -25.46 -53.18 -6.26
CA PRO A 49 -24.30 -52.29 -6.11
C PRO A 49 -23.39 -52.21 -7.33
N ASP A 50 -23.03 -53.34 -7.95
CA ASP A 50 -22.17 -53.38 -9.13
C ASP A 50 -22.78 -52.65 -10.34
N LEU A 51 -24.10 -52.76 -10.51
CA LEU A 51 -24.82 -52.06 -11.58
C LEU A 51 -24.85 -50.55 -11.30
N LEU A 52 -25.05 -50.14 -10.05
CA LEU A 52 -25.02 -48.73 -9.66
C LEU A 52 -23.62 -48.13 -9.82
N PHE A 53 -22.56 -48.91 -9.60
CA PHE A 53 -21.18 -48.54 -9.91
C PHE A 53 -20.96 -48.28 -11.39
N ASP A 54 -21.38 -49.21 -12.25
CA ASP A 54 -21.30 -49.02 -13.71
C ASP A 54 -22.04 -47.75 -14.14
N LEU A 55 -23.23 -47.51 -13.58
CA LEU A 55 -24.08 -46.36 -13.90
C LEU A 55 -23.56 -45.03 -13.34
N SER A 56 -22.79 -45.03 -12.25
CA SER A 56 -22.25 -43.79 -11.68
C SER A 56 -21.25 -43.07 -12.59
N SER A 57 -20.65 -43.79 -13.55
CA SER A 57 -19.72 -43.22 -14.54
C SER A 57 -20.42 -42.86 -15.86
N SER A 58 -21.75 -42.89 -15.91
CA SER A 58 -22.53 -42.53 -17.09
C SER A 58 -22.28 -41.07 -17.48
N SER A 59 -22.27 -40.76 -18.77
CA SER A 59 -22.23 -39.39 -19.27
C SER A 59 -23.56 -38.64 -19.09
N ASP A 60 -24.63 -39.33 -18.70
CA ASP A 60 -25.96 -38.76 -18.49
C ASP A 60 -26.15 -38.35 -17.02
N ASP A 61 -26.33 -37.05 -16.79
CA ASP A 61 -26.42 -36.47 -15.45
C ASP A 61 -27.62 -37.01 -14.67
N MET A 62 -28.76 -37.23 -15.35
CA MET A 62 -29.98 -37.79 -14.74
C MET A 62 -29.76 -39.23 -14.25
N ILE A 63 -28.95 -40.04 -14.95
CA ILE A 63 -28.57 -41.36 -14.46
C ILE A 63 -27.74 -41.22 -13.18
N ARG A 64 -26.71 -40.37 -13.17
CA ARG A 64 -25.85 -40.18 -11.99
C ARG A 64 -26.63 -39.63 -10.80
N GLU A 65 -27.53 -38.68 -11.01
CA GLU A 65 -28.45 -38.14 -10.00
C GLU A 65 -29.33 -39.24 -9.39
N ASN A 66 -29.88 -40.13 -10.24
CA ASN A 66 -30.71 -41.24 -9.80
C ASN A 66 -29.92 -42.28 -9.01
N VAL A 67 -28.66 -42.53 -9.40
CA VAL A 67 -27.73 -43.36 -8.62
C VAL A 67 -27.48 -42.72 -7.26
N ALA A 68 -27.21 -41.41 -7.19
CA ALA A 68 -27.00 -40.71 -5.92
C ALA A 68 -28.22 -40.79 -4.98
N SER A 69 -29.43 -40.82 -5.54
CA SER A 69 -30.69 -40.92 -4.79
C SER A 69 -31.06 -42.36 -4.40
N ASN A 70 -30.40 -43.38 -4.95
CA ASN A 70 -30.78 -44.77 -4.75
C ASN A 70 -30.29 -45.27 -3.37
N PRO A 71 -31.17 -45.87 -2.53
CA PRO A 71 -30.80 -46.35 -1.19
C PRO A 71 -29.73 -47.46 -1.17
N ASN A 72 -29.57 -48.20 -2.28
CA ASN A 72 -28.60 -49.30 -2.37
C ASN A 72 -27.24 -48.86 -2.92
N THR A 73 -27.05 -47.57 -3.21
CA THR A 73 -25.78 -47.10 -3.73
C THR A 73 -24.70 -47.18 -2.65
N PRO A 74 -23.56 -47.85 -2.92
CA PRO A 74 -22.42 -47.89 -2.00
C PRO A 74 -21.94 -46.51 -1.58
N THR A 75 -21.51 -46.37 -0.32
CA THR A 75 -21.07 -45.10 0.29
C THR A 75 -19.93 -44.44 -0.47
N GLU A 76 -18.95 -45.22 -0.95
CA GLU A 76 -17.83 -44.70 -1.74
C GLU A 76 -18.32 -43.98 -3.02
N ILE A 77 -19.36 -44.53 -3.66
CA ILE A 77 -19.95 -43.97 -4.89
C ILE A 77 -20.81 -42.76 -4.55
N LEU A 78 -21.64 -42.87 -3.51
CA LEU A 78 -22.44 -41.77 -2.99
C LEU A 78 -21.58 -40.55 -2.66
N PHE A 79 -20.46 -40.76 -1.97
CA PHE A 79 -19.53 -39.68 -1.61
C PHE A 79 -18.82 -39.08 -2.81
N LYS A 80 -18.48 -39.89 -3.83
CA LYS A 80 -17.93 -39.38 -5.09
C LYS A 80 -18.95 -38.53 -5.86
N LEU A 81 -20.19 -39.00 -5.94
CA LEU A 81 -21.28 -38.29 -6.63
C LEU A 81 -21.75 -37.04 -5.89
N ALA A 82 -21.53 -36.95 -4.58
CA ALA A 82 -21.98 -35.82 -3.77
C ALA A 82 -21.32 -34.48 -4.11
N ALA A 83 -20.18 -34.47 -4.80
CA ALA A 83 -19.63 -33.23 -5.36
C ALA A 83 -20.56 -32.61 -6.42
N GLU A 84 -21.28 -33.45 -7.17
CA GLU A 84 -22.21 -33.06 -8.23
C GLU A 84 -23.67 -32.99 -7.73
N PHE A 85 -24.05 -33.94 -6.88
CA PHE A 85 -25.42 -34.14 -6.37
C PHE A 85 -25.46 -34.13 -4.82
N PRO A 86 -25.04 -33.02 -4.16
CA PRO A 86 -24.94 -32.97 -2.70
C PRO A 86 -26.32 -33.10 -2.03
N GLN A 87 -27.37 -32.56 -2.65
CA GLN A 87 -28.73 -32.64 -2.11
C GLN A 87 -29.23 -34.09 -2.09
N GLN A 88 -28.98 -34.84 -3.17
CA GLN A 88 -29.36 -36.24 -3.29
C GLN A 88 -28.66 -37.11 -2.24
N LEU A 89 -27.41 -36.79 -1.85
CA LEU A 89 -26.75 -37.46 -0.74
C LEU A 89 -27.47 -37.21 0.59
N LEU A 90 -27.80 -35.94 0.91
CA LEU A 90 -28.50 -35.60 2.16
C LEU A 90 -29.89 -36.23 2.26
N GLU A 91 -30.59 -36.30 1.13
CA GLU A 91 -31.92 -36.91 1.02
C GLU A 91 -31.88 -38.43 0.91
N ASN A 92 -30.70 -39.03 0.69
CA ASN A 92 -30.57 -40.47 0.58
C ASN A 92 -30.91 -41.13 1.93
N PRO A 93 -31.84 -42.10 1.97
CA PRO A 93 -32.24 -42.76 3.22
C PRO A 93 -31.08 -43.37 4.01
N VAL A 94 -30.00 -43.80 3.35
CA VAL A 94 -28.84 -44.39 4.01
C VAL A 94 -28.05 -43.36 4.82
N PHE A 95 -28.09 -42.08 4.44
CA PHE A 95 -27.25 -41.03 5.03
C PHE A 95 -27.51 -40.82 6.52
N SER A 96 -28.80 -40.79 6.91
CA SER A 96 -29.17 -40.66 8.34
C SER A 96 -28.74 -41.88 9.16
N LEU A 97 -28.74 -43.07 8.56
CA LEU A 97 -28.28 -44.30 9.22
C LEU A 97 -26.76 -44.28 9.43
N LEU A 98 -25.99 -43.85 8.43
CA LEU A 98 -24.54 -43.70 8.54
C LEU A 98 -24.15 -42.73 9.66
N LEU A 99 -24.89 -41.62 9.80
CA LEU A 99 -24.65 -40.63 10.86
C LEU A 99 -24.89 -41.18 12.26
N LEU A 100 -25.88 -42.07 12.40
CA LEU A 100 -26.15 -42.76 13.66
C LEU A 100 -25.13 -43.87 13.95
N GLU A 101 -24.66 -44.59 12.93
CA GLU A 101 -23.72 -45.70 13.09
C GLU A 101 -22.29 -45.22 13.39
N ASN A 102 -21.80 -44.19 12.68
CA ASN A 102 -20.45 -43.67 12.85
C ASN A 102 -20.39 -42.15 12.57
N PRO A 103 -20.57 -41.27 13.57
CA PRO A 103 -20.50 -39.82 13.37
C PRO A 103 -19.19 -39.31 12.72
N ASN A 104 -18.09 -40.05 12.85
CA ASN A 104 -16.80 -39.68 12.29
C ASN A 104 -16.71 -39.92 10.77
N PHE A 105 -17.69 -40.58 10.15
CA PHE A 105 -17.69 -40.82 8.69
C PHE A 105 -17.63 -39.51 7.89
N ILE A 106 -18.02 -38.37 8.49
CA ILE A 106 -17.92 -37.05 7.87
C ILE A 106 -16.48 -36.73 7.43
N LEU A 107 -15.47 -37.24 8.17
CA LEU A 107 -14.05 -37.10 7.83
C LEU A 107 -13.63 -37.99 6.64
N GLU A 108 -14.45 -38.98 6.28
CA GLU A 108 -14.24 -39.87 5.13
C GLU A 108 -14.87 -39.31 3.84
N ILE A 109 -15.74 -38.30 3.95
CA ILE A 109 -16.33 -37.62 2.78
C ILE A 109 -15.20 -36.87 2.04
N PRO A 110 -15.05 -37.07 0.71
CA PRO A 110 -14.09 -36.33 -0.10
C PRO A 110 -14.26 -34.82 0.07
N LEU A 111 -13.15 -34.09 0.14
CA LEU A 111 -13.13 -32.65 0.42
C LEU A 111 -14.10 -31.85 -0.47
N ILE A 112 -14.06 -32.07 -1.79
CA ILE A 112 -14.92 -31.36 -2.75
C ILE A 112 -16.40 -31.65 -2.48
N SER A 113 -16.75 -32.89 -2.12
CA SER A 113 -18.11 -33.29 -1.79
C SER A 113 -18.58 -32.67 -0.48
N LEU A 114 -17.71 -32.64 0.54
CA LEU A 114 -18.01 -31.99 1.81
C LEU A 114 -18.22 -30.48 1.63
N GLN A 115 -17.39 -29.82 0.83
CA GLN A 115 -17.57 -28.42 0.46
C GLN A 115 -18.87 -28.17 -0.30
N ALA A 116 -19.29 -29.08 -1.19
CA ALA A 116 -20.56 -28.98 -1.89
C ALA A 116 -21.76 -29.12 -0.93
N LEU A 117 -21.69 -30.08 0.01
CA LEU A 117 -22.67 -30.25 1.07
C LEU A 117 -22.83 -28.99 1.91
N LEU A 118 -21.72 -28.42 2.42
CA LEU A 118 -21.72 -27.26 3.31
C LEU A 118 -22.33 -25.98 2.71
N LYS A 119 -22.56 -25.95 1.39
CA LYS A 119 -23.26 -24.85 0.69
C LYS A 119 -24.78 -25.00 0.70
N LEU A 120 -25.32 -26.13 1.15
CA LEU A 120 -26.75 -26.39 1.15
C LEU A 120 -27.43 -25.81 2.39
N ASP A 121 -28.43 -24.96 2.16
CA ASP A 121 -29.24 -24.36 3.24
C ASP A 121 -29.96 -25.40 4.11
N CYS A 122 -30.20 -26.61 3.60
CA CYS A 122 -30.92 -27.68 4.30
C CYS A 122 -30.06 -28.50 5.26
N ILE A 123 -28.75 -28.24 5.36
CA ILE A 123 -27.88 -28.94 6.31
C ILE A 123 -28.34 -28.76 7.76
N SER A 124 -28.24 -29.85 8.53
CA SER A 124 -28.61 -29.85 9.95
C SER A 124 -27.51 -29.19 10.81
N PRO A 125 -27.87 -28.47 11.89
CA PRO A 125 -26.88 -27.93 12.83
C PRO A 125 -25.96 -28.99 13.44
N GLN A 126 -26.47 -30.22 13.64
CA GLN A 126 -25.67 -31.35 14.13
C GLN A 126 -24.56 -31.73 13.16
N PHE A 127 -24.82 -31.72 11.85
CA PHE A 127 -23.80 -32.02 10.85
C PHE A 127 -22.69 -30.96 10.86
N LEU A 128 -23.06 -29.68 10.95
CA LEU A 128 -22.10 -28.57 11.06
C LEU A 128 -21.20 -28.71 12.30
N GLU A 129 -21.79 -29.08 13.43
CA GLU A 129 -21.06 -29.29 14.68
C GLU A 129 -20.05 -30.43 14.58
N LEU A 130 -20.44 -31.57 14.01
CA LEU A 130 -19.54 -32.70 13.80
C LEU A 130 -18.40 -32.35 12.81
N ALA A 131 -18.72 -31.61 11.75
CA ALA A 131 -17.74 -31.20 10.74
C ALA A 131 -16.68 -30.22 11.28
N THR A 132 -16.87 -29.60 12.45
CA THR A 132 -15.85 -28.72 13.06
C THR A 132 -14.56 -29.45 13.45
N SER A 133 -14.59 -30.78 13.54
CA SER A 133 -13.39 -31.59 13.84
C SER A 133 -12.44 -31.73 12.64
N HIS A 134 -12.79 -31.18 11.47
CA HIS A 134 -11.96 -31.22 10.28
C HIS A 134 -10.77 -30.25 10.39
N HIS A 135 -9.68 -30.51 9.65
CA HIS A 135 -8.47 -29.66 9.69
C HIS A 135 -8.33 -28.70 8.51
N ASP A 136 -9.09 -28.91 7.45
CA ASP A 136 -9.08 -28.05 6.27
C ASP A 136 -9.74 -26.68 6.53
N VAL A 137 -9.02 -25.62 6.18
CA VAL A 137 -9.43 -24.24 6.46
C VAL A 137 -10.69 -23.86 5.70
N GLU A 138 -10.87 -24.30 4.45
CA GLU A 138 -12.04 -23.94 3.63
C GLU A 138 -13.31 -24.60 4.18
N VAL A 139 -13.21 -25.84 4.67
CA VAL A 139 -14.30 -26.53 5.38
C VAL A 139 -14.70 -25.77 6.65
N LEU A 140 -13.72 -25.41 7.48
CA LEU A 140 -13.98 -24.68 8.72
C LEU A 140 -14.55 -23.28 8.47
N LEU A 141 -14.07 -22.57 7.43
CA LEU A 141 -14.64 -21.30 6.99
C LEU A 141 -16.09 -21.46 6.50
N ALA A 142 -16.38 -22.48 5.71
CA ALA A 142 -17.74 -22.75 5.24
C ALA A 142 -18.69 -22.98 6.43
N ILE A 143 -18.25 -23.70 7.46
CA ILE A 143 -19.02 -23.87 8.70
C ILE A 143 -19.17 -22.53 9.44
N ALA A 144 -18.08 -21.77 9.63
CA ALA A 144 -18.10 -20.47 10.27
C ALA A 144 -18.96 -19.44 9.52
N MET A 145 -19.25 -19.66 8.24
CA MET A 145 -20.07 -18.78 7.39
C MET A 145 -21.50 -19.28 7.21
N HIS A 146 -21.84 -20.47 7.70
CA HIS A 146 -23.16 -21.04 7.48
C HIS A 146 -24.18 -20.44 8.47
N PRO A 147 -25.29 -19.82 8.02
CA PRO A 147 -26.20 -19.08 8.90
C PRO A 147 -26.82 -19.89 10.06
N LYS A 148 -26.86 -21.23 9.92
CA LYS A 148 -27.42 -22.15 10.91
C LYS A 148 -26.38 -22.78 11.85
N THR A 149 -25.12 -22.33 11.81
CA THR A 149 -24.07 -22.91 12.66
C THR A 149 -24.38 -22.67 14.14
N PRO A 150 -24.41 -23.73 14.96
CA PRO A 150 -24.77 -23.62 16.37
C PRO A 150 -23.65 -22.92 17.17
N SER A 151 -24.02 -22.32 18.30
CA SER A 151 -23.08 -21.58 19.16
C SER A 151 -21.93 -22.44 19.68
N THR A 152 -22.17 -23.73 19.94
CA THR A 152 -21.15 -24.68 20.39
C THR A 152 -20.04 -24.87 19.34
N ALA A 153 -20.43 -25.07 18.08
CA ALA A 153 -19.52 -25.12 16.94
C ALA A 153 -18.76 -23.81 16.73
N LEU A 154 -19.44 -22.66 16.85
CA LEU A 154 -18.76 -21.36 16.72
C LEU A 154 -17.72 -21.14 17.81
N LEU A 155 -18.03 -21.51 19.06
CA LEU A 155 -17.09 -21.43 20.17
C LEU A 155 -15.84 -22.29 19.94
N SER A 156 -15.98 -23.51 19.39
CA SER A 156 -14.81 -24.33 19.06
C SER A 156 -13.97 -23.69 17.95
N LEU A 157 -14.62 -23.13 16.92
CA LEU A 157 -13.94 -22.45 15.81
C LEU A 157 -13.19 -21.18 16.25
N THR A 158 -13.66 -20.47 17.28
CA THR A 158 -12.92 -19.30 17.84
C THR A 158 -11.56 -19.66 18.43
N GLN A 159 -11.32 -20.94 18.75
CA GLN A 159 -10.09 -21.43 19.38
C GLN A 159 -9.13 -22.08 18.38
N VAL A 160 -9.48 -22.12 17.09
CA VAL A 160 -8.62 -22.68 16.03
C VAL A 160 -7.47 -21.72 15.75
N GLU A 161 -6.29 -22.26 15.41
CA GLU A 161 -5.08 -21.47 15.14
C GLU A 161 -5.22 -20.53 13.93
N ASN A 162 -6.03 -20.92 12.93
CA ASN A 162 -6.27 -20.10 11.76
C ASN A 162 -7.10 -18.86 12.12
N THR A 163 -6.50 -17.68 11.95
CA THR A 163 -7.10 -16.40 12.36
C THR A 163 -8.35 -16.05 11.58
N GLU A 164 -8.45 -16.43 10.31
CA GLU A 164 -9.61 -16.13 9.47
C GLU A 164 -10.84 -16.93 9.91
N VAL A 165 -10.65 -18.22 10.23
CA VAL A 165 -11.71 -19.08 10.80
C VAL A 165 -12.17 -18.55 12.15
N ALA A 166 -11.22 -18.22 13.04
CA ALA A 166 -11.52 -17.72 14.36
C ALA A 166 -12.27 -16.38 14.29
N GLU A 167 -11.86 -15.47 13.42
CA GLU A 167 -12.51 -14.18 13.19
C GLU A 167 -13.93 -14.36 12.61
N ALA A 168 -14.09 -15.21 11.59
CA ALA A 168 -15.40 -15.49 11.01
C ALA A 168 -16.40 -16.02 12.05
N ALA A 169 -15.94 -16.93 12.92
CA ALA A 169 -16.75 -17.45 14.02
C ALA A 169 -17.07 -16.39 15.08
N GLN A 170 -16.10 -15.55 15.44
CA GLN A 170 -16.30 -14.43 16.39
C GLN A 170 -17.30 -13.39 15.86
N LEU A 171 -17.32 -13.13 14.56
CA LEU A 171 -18.23 -12.19 13.91
C LEU A 171 -19.59 -12.80 13.55
N HIS A 172 -19.79 -14.09 13.80
CA HIS A 172 -21.04 -14.78 13.49
C HIS A 172 -22.20 -14.26 14.36
N VAL A 173 -23.34 -13.96 13.74
CA VAL A 173 -24.51 -13.34 14.38
C VAL A 173 -25.08 -14.17 15.55
N THR A 174 -25.07 -15.50 15.45
CA THR A 174 -25.46 -16.40 16.55
C THR A 174 -24.62 -16.22 17.81
N LEU A 175 -23.32 -15.90 17.69
CA LEU A 175 -22.42 -15.73 18.82
C LEU A 175 -22.36 -14.27 19.30
N ALA A 176 -22.18 -13.34 18.37
CA ALA A 176 -21.92 -11.93 18.67
C ALA A 176 -23.18 -11.04 18.65
N GLY A 177 -24.33 -11.59 18.22
CA GLY A 177 -25.58 -10.85 18.06
C GLY A 177 -25.59 -9.88 16.88
N GLU A 178 -26.74 -9.25 16.67
CA GLU A 178 -26.90 -8.21 15.64
C GLU A 178 -26.07 -6.97 15.98
N MET A 179 -25.58 -6.26 14.95
CA MET A 179 -24.83 -5.01 15.09
C MET A 179 -25.72 -3.84 14.67
N GLN A 180 -25.91 -2.85 15.55
CA GLN A 180 -26.83 -1.73 15.32
C GLN A 180 -26.14 -0.43 14.85
N GLN A 181 -24.83 -0.30 15.08
CA GLN A 181 -24.00 0.86 14.69
C GLN A 181 -22.53 0.44 14.69
N GLY A 182 -21.65 1.25 14.08
CA GLY A 182 -20.20 1.03 14.11
C GLY A 182 -19.67 -0.02 13.13
N TRP A 183 -20.51 -0.52 12.22
CA TRP A 183 -20.14 -1.61 11.31
C TRP A 183 -19.19 -1.15 10.20
N ASP A 184 -19.28 0.12 9.78
CA ASP A 184 -18.42 0.68 8.72
C ASP A 184 -16.99 0.86 9.25
N GLU A 185 -16.85 1.42 10.45
CA GLU A 185 -15.55 1.56 11.13
C GLU A 185 -14.92 0.19 11.41
N ALA A 186 -15.71 -0.79 11.86
CA ALA A 186 -15.24 -2.16 12.07
C ALA A 186 -14.75 -2.80 10.77
N ALA A 187 -15.47 -2.61 9.66
CA ALA A 187 -15.05 -3.11 8.36
C ALA A 187 -13.76 -2.42 7.88
N ILE A 188 -13.63 -1.10 8.02
CA ILE A 188 -12.42 -0.35 7.64
C ILE A 188 -11.21 -0.82 8.47
N MET A 189 -11.36 -1.03 9.77
CA MET A 189 -10.30 -1.58 10.61
C MET A 189 -9.89 -2.99 10.14
N ALA A 190 -10.85 -3.86 9.84
CA ALA A 190 -10.55 -5.18 9.30
C ALA A 190 -9.85 -5.13 7.93
N MET A 191 -10.18 -4.14 7.08
CA MET A 191 -9.48 -3.92 5.80
C MET A 191 -8.01 -3.53 5.98
N GLN A 192 -7.61 -2.96 7.11
CA GLN A 192 -6.22 -2.61 7.39
C GLN A 192 -5.39 -3.84 7.82
N THR A 193 -6.01 -4.83 8.45
CA THR A 193 -5.32 -6.00 9.03
C THR A 193 -5.61 -7.33 8.31
N THR A 194 -6.41 -7.30 7.26
CA THR A 194 -6.81 -8.51 6.51
C THR A 194 -5.63 -9.22 5.81
N ASN A 195 -5.70 -10.55 5.76
CA ASN A 195 -4.79 -11.42 5.03
C ASN A 195 -5.16 -11.63 3.55
N LEU A 196 -6.18 -10.92 3.03
CA LEU A 196 -6.54 -10.99 1.62
C LEU A 196 -5.30 -10.71 0.74
N PRO A 197 -5.05 -11.52 -0.31
CA PRO A 197 -3.93 -11.27 -1.22
C PRO A 197 -3.96 -9.85 -1.77
N ARG A 198 -2.83 -9.13 -1.61
CA ARG A 198 -2.65 -7.75 -2.07
C ARG A 198 -1.74 -7.71 -3.29
N GLU A 199 -2.34 -7.43 -4.43
CA GLU A 199 -1.59 -7.13 -5.65
C GLU A 199 -1.33 -5.63 -5.71
N ARG A 200 -0.09 -5.24 -5.38
CA ARG A 200 0.35 -3.84 -5.38
C ARG A 200 0.04 -3.17 -6.73
N GLN A 201 0.35 -3.85 -7.83
CA GLN A 201 0.20 -3.28 -9.15
C GLN A 201 -1.25 -3.03 -9.55
N SER A 202 -2.14 -3.96 -9.19
CA SER A 202 -3.58 -3.85 -9.42
C SER A 202 -4.17 -2.70 -8.59
N SER A 203 -3.72 -2.53 -7.34
CA SER A 203 -4.14 -1.41 -6.48
C SER A 203 -3.67 -0.05 -7.02
N ILE A 204 -2.41 0.04 -7.48
CA ILE A 204 -1.88 1.23 -8.14
C ILE A 204 -2.68 1.57 -9.40
N TYR A 205 -3.00 0.55 -10.20
CA TYR A 205 -3.78 0.70 -11.43
C TYR A 205 -5.20 1.23 -11.12
N LEU A 206 -5.91 0.63 -10.16
CA LEU A 206 -7.24 1.11 -9.76
C LEU A 206 -7.19 2.53 -9.20
N TRP A 207 -6.15 2.87 -8.42
CA TRP A 207 -5.96 4.24 -7.94
C TRP A 207 -5.75 5.22 -9.10
N SER A 208 -4.85 4.92 -10.04
CA SER A 208 -4.46 5.86 -11.10
C SER A 208 -5.62 6.20 -12.05
N ILE A 209 -6.54 5.26 -12.26
CA ILE A 209 -7.77 5.48 -13.05
C ILE A 209 -8.93 6.10 -12.24
N GLY A 210 -8.74 6.38 -10.95
CA GLY A 210 -9.76 6.97 -10.07
C GLY A 210 -10.84 5.99 -9.60
N ALA A 211 -10.56 4.69 -9.60
CA ALA A 211 -11.49 3.65 -9.18
C ALA A 211 -11.46 3.37 -7.66
N VAL A 212 -10.51 3.92 -6.91
CA VAL A 212 -10.44 3.76 -5.45
C VAL A 212 -10.97 5.03 -4.77
N PRO A 213 -12.07 4.95 -4.00
CA PRO A 213 -12.55 6.07 -3.20
C PRO A 213 -11.51 6.57 -2.18
N GLU A 214 -11.45 7.88 -1.95
CA GLU A 214 -10.42 8.48 -1.09
C GLU A 214 -10.48 8.02 0.38
N TYR A 215 -11.64 7.66 0.90
CA TYR A 215 -11.78 7.20 2.28
C TYR A 215 -11.09 5.84 2.52
N LEU A 216 -10.79 5.09 1.45
CA LEU A 216 -10.05 3.83 1.52
C LEU A 216 -8.53 4.03 1.47
N LEU A 217 -8.02 5.26 1.37
CA LEU A 217 -6.60 5.55 1.22
C LEU A 217 -5.75 4.84 2.29
N GLU A 218 -6.17 4.89 3.56
CA GLU A 218 -5.46 4.27 4.69
C GLU A 218 -5.50 2.73 4.67
N THR A 219 -6.46 2.14 3.96
CA THR A 219 -6.59 0.67 3.81
C THR A 219 -5.64 0.10 2.75
N LEU A 220 -5.07 0.96 1.89
CA LEU A 220 -4.11 0.55 0.87
C LEU A 220 -2.78 0.21 1.52
N ASP A 221 -2.00 -0.66 0.87
CA ASP A 221 -0.65 -1.00 1.32
C ASP A 221 0.24 0.25 1.40
N ALA A 222 1.13 0.33 2.40
CA ALA A 222 2.04 1.46 2.58
C ALA A 222 2.88 1.74 1.32
N GLU A 223 3.24 0.71 0.56
CA GLU A 223 3.97 0.88 -0.69
C GLU A 223 3.13 1.45 -1.84
N VAL A 224 1.81 1.24 -1.81
CA VAL A 224 0.86 1.90 -2.73
C VAL A 224 0.70 3.36 -2.33
N ARG A 225 0.53 3.65 -1.03
CA ARG A 225 0.45 5.04 -0.53
C ARG A 225 1.73 5.84 -0.79
N LEU A 226 2.89 5.18 -0.73
CA LEU A 226 4.17 5.77 -1.14
C LEU A 226 4.15 6.18 -2.62
N TYR A 227 3.68 5.30 -3.51
CA TYR A 227 3.54 5.60 -4.94
C TYR A 227 2.60 6.79 -5.18
N ILE A 228 1.49 6.86 -4.43
CA ILE A 228 0.54 7.98 -4.51
C ILE A 228 1.22 9.29 -4.08
N ALA A 229 2.00 9.29 -3.00
CA ALA A 229 2.74 10.47 -2.55
C ALA A 229 3.82 10.92 -3.56
N GLU A 230 4.42 9.98 -4.31
CA GLU A 230 5.42 10.27 -5.34
C GLU A 230 4.80 10.90 -6.61
N ASP A 231 3.55 10.59 -6.95
CA ASP A 231 2.88 11.14 -8.14
C ASP A 231 2.68 12.67 -8.01
N PHE A 232 3.29 13.43 -8.91
CA PHE A 232 3.18 14.89 -8.97
C PHE A 232 1.78 15.39 -9.34
N ASN A 233 0.88 14.50 -9.78
CA ASN A 233 -0.51 14.86 -10.03
C ASN A 233 -1.42 14.63 -8.81
N THR A 234 -0.88 14.11 -7.71
CA THR A 234 -1.64 13.92 -6.48
C THR A 234 -2.06 15.27 -5.92
N ASN A 235 -3.36 15.40 -5.63
CA ASN A 235 -3.93 16.64 -5.16
C ASN A 235 -3.53 16.96 -3.71
N GLU A 236 -3.65 18.23 -3.33
CA GLU A 236 -3.25 18.76 -2.02
C GLU A 236 -3.98 18.08 -0.84
N GLN A 237 -5.25 17.69 -1.02
CA GLN A 237 -6.04 17.04 0.03
C GLN A 237 -5.54 15.63 0.36
N ILE A 238 -5.17 14.86 -0.66
CA ILE A 238 -4.56 13.53 -0.48
C ILE A 238 -3.17 13.66 0.14
N LEU A 239 -2.36 14.62 -0.33
CA LEU A 239 -1.05 14.89 0.27
C LEU A 239 -1.16 15.26 1.75
N ALA A 240 -2.15 16.07 2.13
CA ALA A 240 -2.41 16.41 3.53
C ALA A 240 -2.76 15.17 4.39
N LYS A 241 -3.60 14.26 3.87
CA LYS A 241 -3.90 12.97 4.54
C LYS A 241 -2.65 12.10 4.70
N LEU A 242 -1.81 12.02 3.67
CA LEU A 242 -0.58 11.23 3.68
C LEU A 242 0.54 11.88 4.53
N ALA A 243 0.45 13.16 4.85
CA ALA A 243 1.40 13.84 5.72
C ALA A 243 1.36 13.33 7.17
N THR A 244 0.27 12.68 7.58
CA THR A 244 0.14 12.03 8.91
C THR A 244 0.27 10.52 8.84
N ASP A 245 0.72 9.96 7.71
CA ASP A 245 0.85 8.50 7.52
C ASP A 245 1.78 7.89 8.57
N SER A 246 1.45 6.70 9.07
CA SER A 246 2.28 6.00 10.05
C SER A 246 3.68 5.67 9.52
N TYR A 247 3.84 5.50 8.20
CA TYR A 247 5.11 5.17 7.57
C TYR A 247 5.89 6.43 7.14
N SER A 248 7.08 6.61 7.74
CA SER A 248 7.90 7.80 7.51
C SER A 248 8.35 7.99 6.06
N LYS A 249 8.50 6.92 5.28
CA LYS A 249 8.85 7.04 3.85
C LYS A 249 7.72 7.68 3.05
N VAL A 250 6.45 7.40 3.38
CA VAL A 250 5.29 8.04 2.72
C VAL A 250 5.33 9.54 3.01
N ARG A 251 5.47 9.92 4.29
CA ARG A 251 5.59 11.33 4.71
C ARG A 251 6.79 12.04 4.05
N ALA A 252 7.92 11.34 3.87
CA ALA A 252 9.08 11.89 3.18
C ALA A 252 8.81 12.13 1.69
N MET A 253 8.05 11.25 1.02
CA MET A 253 7.62 11.48 -0.36
C MET A 253 6.64 12.66 -0.46
N VAL A 254 5.72 12.80 0.49
CA VAL A 254 4.86 14.01 0.59
C VAL A 254 5.73 15.26 0.71
N ALA A 255 6.74 15.28 1.58
CA ALA A 255 7.65 16.42 1.71
C ALA A 255 8.43 16.73 0.42
N GLN A 256 8.73 15.73 -0.43
CA GLN A 256 9.42 15.92 -1.71
C GLN A 256 8.49 16.36 -2.84
N ASN A 257 7.18 16.10 -2.72
CA ASN A 257 6.23 16.39 -3.78
C ASN A 257 6.09 17.91 -4.00
N PRO A 258 6.38 18.44 -5.21
CA PRO A 258 6.35 19.89 -5.48
C PRO A 258 4.99 20.57 -5.28
N HIS A 259 3.92 19.79 -5.25
CA HIS A 259 2.55 20.25 -5.05
C HIS A 259 2.12 20.23 -3.58
N THR A 260 3.00 19.82 -2.67
CA THR A 260 2.69 19.85 -1.24
C THR A 260 2.49 21.30 -0.76
N PRO A 261 1.34 21.60 -0.13
CA PRO A 261 1.05 22.91 0.43
C PRO A 261 2.10 23.35 1.46
N VAL A 262 2.37 24.65 1.54
CA VAL A 262 3.44 25.20 2.39
C VAL A 262 3.18 24.93 3.87
N ASP A 263 1.93 25.00 4.33
CA ASP A 263 1.51 24.65 5.69
C ASP A 263 1.81 23.19 6.04
N ILE A 264 1.61 22.26 5.10
CA ILE A 264 1.99 20.85 5.27
C ILE A 264 3.52 20.69 5.31
N VAL A 265 4.26 21.42 4.46
CA VAL A 265 5.73 21.45 4.51
C VAL A 265 6.23 21.97 5.87
N GLU A 266 5.60 23.02 6.41
CA GLU A 266 5.90 23.58 7.73
C GLU A 266 5.61 22.60 8.87
N GLN A 267 4.50 21.85 8.79
CA GLN A 267 4.19 20.76 9.73
C GLN A 267 5.29 19.68 9.70
N LEU A 268 5.67 19.23 8.50
CA LEU A 268 6.67 18.16 8.31
C LEU A 268 8.10 18.59 8.69
N MET A 269 8.39 19.89 8.85
CA MET A 269 9.67 20.34 9.45
C MET A 269 9.88 19.76 10.86
N GLY A 270 8.80 19.59 11.61
CA GLY A 270 8.79 19.03 12.96
C GLY A 270 8.62 17.51 13.01
N ASP A 271 8.78 16.79 11.90
CA ASP A 271 8.59 15.33 11.86
C ASP A 271 9.63 14.61 12.74
N ILE A 272 9.23 13.49 13.34
CA ILE A 272 10.11 12.64 14.16
C ILE A 272 11.25 12.05 13.33
N SER A 273 10.98 11.73 12.07
CA SER A 273 11.91 11.07 11.18
C SER A 273 12.86 12.05 10.49
N ASP A 274 14.16 11.84 10.68
CA ASP A 274 15.22 12.65 10.07
C ASP A 274 15.10 12.70 8.54
N THR A 275 14.69 11.60 7.91
CA THR A 275 14.52 11.52 6.46
C THR A 275 13.41 12.43 5.94
N VAL A 276 12.35 12.62 6.73
CA VAL A 276 11.25 13.53 6.38
C VAL A 276 11.72 14.98 6.51
N ARG A 277 12.41 15.31 7.61
CA ARG A 277 12.97 16.67 7.80
C ARG A 277 14.00 17.02 6.74
N GLU A 278 14.84 16.07 6.34
CA GLU A 278 15.81 16.23 5.25
C GLU A 278 15.09 16.50 3.91
N ALA A 279 14.01 15.77 3.61
CA ALA A 279 13.18 16.03 2.43
C ALA A 279 12.60 17.45 2.41
N VAL A 280 12.09 17.93 3.55
CA VAL A 280 11.60 19.31 3.69
C VAL A 280 12.71 20.33 3.43
N ALA A 281 13.92 20.11 3.93
CA ALA A 281 15.04 21.03 3.69
C ALA A 281 15.38 21.22 2.20
N TYR A 282 15.12 20.20 1.37
CA TYR A 282 15.37 20.26 -0.07
C TYR A 282 14.15 20.69 -0.91
N HIS A 283 12.97 20.77 -0.31
CA HIS A 283 11.76 21.12 -1.03
C HIS A 283 11.82 22.57 -1.58
N PRO A 284 11.45 22.82 -2.85
CA PRO A 284 11.64 24.13 -3.48
C PRO A 284 10.88 25.29 -2.82
N ARG A 285 9.79 25.00 -2.12
CA ARG A 285 8.92 26.00 -1.48
C ARG A 285 9.12 26.12 0.02
N THR A 286 10.18 25.55 0.57
CA THR A 286 10.45 25.58 2.01
C THR A 286 10.75 27.01 2.47
N PRO A 287 9.98 27.57 3.42
CA PRO A 287 10.25 28.90 3.96
C PRO A 287 11.58 28.91 4.71
N LEU A 288 12.60 29.53 4.12
CA LEU A 288 13.97 29.52 4.66
C LEU A 288 14.05 30.10 6.08
N SER A 289 13.27 31.13 6.39
CA SER A 289 13.22 31.75 7.72
C SER A 289 12.72 30.78 8.79
N LEU A 290 11.64 30.05 8.52
CA LEU A 290 11.09 29.06 9.44
C LEU A 290 12.02 27.86 9.58
N HIS A 291 12.65 27.42 8.48
CA HIS A 291 13.64 26.35 8.54
C HIS A 291 14.84 26.74 9.42
N GLN A 292 15.38 27.96 9.25
CA GLN A 292 16.46 28.47 10.10
C GLN A 292 16.04 28.57 11.56
N GLN A 293 14.83 29.07 11.84
CA GLN A 293 14.29 29.13 13.19
C GLN A 293 14.19 27.74 13.81
N PHE A 294 13.68 26.75 13.07
CA PHE A 294 13.61 25.37 13.52
C PHE A 294 14.99 24.80 13.84
N GLN A 295 15.99 24.99 12.95
CA GLN A 295 17.35 24.49 13.17
C GLN A 295 17.99 25.12 14.42
N ILE A 296 17.83 26.44 14.62
CA ILE A 296 18.33 27.11 15.82
C ILE A 296 17.68 26.53 17.08
N GLN A 297 16.36 26.32 17.08
CA GLN A 297 15.68 25.71 18.24
C GLN A 297 16.16 24.28 18.48
N LEU A 298 16.35 23.48 17.43
CA LEU A 298 16.84 22.10 17.54
C LEU A 298 18.26 22.06 18.10
N GLU A 299 19.19 22.86 17.56
CA GLU A 299 20.56 22.99 18.06
C GLU A 299 20.60 23.41 19.53
N LEU A 300 19.72 24.33 19.93
CA LEU A 300 19.57 24.74 21.33
C LEU A 300 19.14 23.57 22.22
N THR A 301 18.18 22.75 21.78
CA THR A 301 17.78 21.55 22.54
C THR A 301 18.86 20.46 22.59
N GLU A 302 19.83 20.51 21.67
CA GLU A 302 21.01 19.64 21.64
C GLU A 302 22.19 20.21 22.45
N ASN A 303 22.02 21.34 23.14
CA ASN A 303 23.02 21.89 24.02
C ASN A 303 22.76 21.45 25.48
N PRO A 304 23.60 20.58 26.08
CA PRO A 304 23.40 20.11 27.46
C PRO A 304 23.53 21.22 28.52
N LEU A 305 24.09 22.38 28.15
CA LEU A 305 24.30 23.53 29.02
C LEU A 305 23.25 24.64 28.82
N ILE A 306 22.16 24.36 28.09
CA ILE A 306 21.06 25.30 27.88
C ILE A 306 20.44 25.73 29.22
N SER A 307 20.08 27.02 29.33
CA SER A 307 19.47 27.55 30.54
C SER A 307 18.01 27.12 30.67
N GLU A 308 17.53 26.96 31.91
CA GLU A 308 16.13 26.63 32.19
C GLU A 308 15.14 27.62 31.57
N GLU A 309 15.50 28.90 31.51
CA GLU A 309 14.66 29.94 30.89
C GLU A 309 14.43 29.69 29.40
N ILE A 310 15.47 29.26 28.67
CA ILE A 310 15.32 28.93 27.24
C ILE A 310 14.51 27.62 27.10
N LEU A 311 14.71 26.64 27.98
CA LEU A 311 13.89 25.41 27.99
C LEU A 311 12.39 25.74 28.18
N ARG A 312 12.06 26.68 29.07
CA ARG A 312 10.69 27.20 29.25
C ARG A 312 10.15 27.81 27.97
N GLN A 313 10.91 28.69 27.33
CA GLN A 313 10.50 29.35 26.09
C GLN A 313 10.28 28.35 24.94
N LEU A 314 11.14 27.34 24.81
CA LEU A 314 11.04 26.33 23.76
C LEU A 314 9.97 25.27 24.02
N SER A 315 9.51 25.10 25.26
CA SER A 315 8.45 24.15 25.61
C SER A 315 7.11 24.45 24.93
N THR A 316 6.88 25.71 24.55
CA THR A 316 5.67 26.15 23.82
C THR A 316 5.89 26.24 22.31
N SER A 317 6.95 25.62 21.77
CA SER A 317 7.23 25.64 20.34
C SER A 317 6.10 25.00 19.53
N GLN A 318 5.81 25.57 18.36
CA GLN A 318 4.81 25.02 17.43
C GLN A 318 5.21 23.63 16.91
N TRP A 319 6.52 23.33 16.85
CA TRP A 319 7.01 22.06 16.36
C TRP A 319 7.08 21.04 17.48
N MET A 320 6.28 19.98 17.35
CA MET A 320 6.26 18.86 18.29
C MET A 320 7.66 18.28 18.54
N ARG A 321 8.53 18.16 17.53
CA ARG A 321 9.92 17.67 17.69
C ARG A 321 10.76 18.48 18.67
N ILE A 322 10.53 19.80 18.77
CA ILE A 322 11.20 20.67 19.74
C ILE A 322 10.62 20.41 21.13
N ARG A 323 9.28 20.39 21.27
CA ARG A 323 8.63 20.06 22.55
C ARG A 323 9.05 18.68 23.08
N LEU A 324 9.18 17.69 22.19
CA LEU A 324 9.70 16.36 22.47
C LEU A 324 11.15 16.40 22.98
N ALA A 325 12.01 17.20 22.34
CA ALA A 325 13.39 17.36 22.76
C ALA A 325 13.48 18.01 24.16
N ILE A 326 12.65 19.03 24.43
CA ILE A 326 12.55 19.65 25.76
C ILE A 326 12.04 18.62 26.78
N ALA A 327 11.00 17.85 26.48
CA ALA A 327 10.51 16.81 27.38
C ALA A 327 11.57 15.75 27.70
N ALA A 328 12.46 15.42 26.74
CA ALA A 328 13.53 14.45 26.93
C ALA A 328 14.83 15.04 27.52
N HIS A 329 14.95 16.36 27.60
CA HIS A 329 16.18 17.01 28.04
C HIS A 329 16.37 16.84 29.56
N SER A 330 17.60 16.48 29.97
CA SER A 330 17.93 16.11 31.35
C SER A 330 17.90 17.29 32.33
N SER A 331 17.97 18.52 31.83
CA SER A 331 17.88 19.75 32.63
C SER A 331 16.49 20.38 32.62
N THR A 332 15.47 19.71 32.06
CA THR A 332 14.13 20.29 31.96
C THR A 332 13.48 20.41 33.34
N PRO A 333 13.03 21.62 33.73
CA PRO A 333 12.40 21.85 35.02
C PRO A 333 11.07 21.10 35.19
N GLY A 334 10.78 20.71 36.43
CA GLY A 334 9.60 19.91 36.75
C GLY A 334 8.25 20.57 36.43
N ASP A 335 8.16 21.90 36.45
CA ASP A 335 6.96 22.64 36.08
C ASP A 335 6.75 22.71 34.56
N VAL A 336 7.84 22.76 33.77
CA VAL A 336 7.77 22.58 32.31
C VAL A 336 7.30 21.17 31.96
N LEU A 337 7.85 20.15 32.62
CA LEU A 337 7.43 18.76 32.43
C LEU A 337 5.95 18.54 32.80
N PHE A 338 5.44 19.24 33.81
CA PHE A 338 4.02 19.21 34.16
C PHE A 338 3.12 19.79 33.07
N GLU A 339 3.53 20.87 32.40
CA GLU A 339 2.77 21.40 31.26
C GLU A 339 2.86 20.48 30.05
N LEU A 340 4.05 19.94 29.73
CA LEU A 340 4.24 18.97 28.65
C LEU A 340 3.54 17.63 28.89
N ALA A 341 3.20 17.27 30.14
CA ALA A 341 2.36 16.12 30.47
C ALA A 341 0.92 16.26 29.91
N LYS A 342 0.50 17.47 29.53
CA LYS A 342 -0.80 17.77 28.94
C LYS A 342 -0.72 17.96 27.42
N ASP A 343 0.44 17.77 26.82
CA ASP A 343 0.65 17.98 25.38
C ASP A 343 -0.30 17.14 24.54
N GLU A 344 -0.75 17.68 23.41
CA GLU A 344 -1.63 16.97 22.48
C GLU A 344 -0.96 15.71 21.91
N ASP A 345 0.36 15.75 21.71
CA ASP A 345 1.12 14.67 21.09
C ASP A 345 1.55 13.61 22.10
N VAL A 346 1.23 12.35 21.79
CA VAL A 346 1.53 11.21 22.66
C VAL A 346 3.03 11.02 22.87
N MET A 347 3.89 11.30 21.87
CA MET A 347 5.34 11.12 22.00
C MET A 347 5.96 12.10 22.99
N VAL A 348 5.46 13.35 23.03
CA VAL A 348 5.89 14.34 24.03
C VAL A 348 5.53 13.84 25.43
N ARG A 349 4.28 13.38 25.62
CA ARG A 349 3.82 12.81 26.90
C ARG A 349 4.63 11.56 27.29
N LYS A 350 5.00 10.71 26.33
CA LYS A 350 5.91 9.56 26.53
C LYS A 350 7.29 10.00 27.00
N ALA A 351 7.86 11.06 26.43
CA ALA A 351 9.15 11.60 26.87
C ALA A 351 9.08 12.18 28.29
N VAL A 352 7.97 12.84 28.67
CA VAL A 352 7.73 13.27 30.05
C VAL A 352 7.64 12.07 30.99
N ALA A 353 6.86 11.05 30.65
CA ALA A 353 6.74 9.82 31.47
C ALA A 353 8.09 9.15 31.72
N LEU A 354 9.00 9.28 30.75
CA LEU A 354 10.36 8.79 30.88
C LEU A 354 11.21 9.73 31.75
N ASN A 355 11.20 11.05 31.55
CA ASN A 355 12.16 11.98 32.16
C ASN A 355 12.28 11.85 33.70
N LEU A 356 13.50 11.62 34.20
CA LEU A 356 13.77 11.43 35.64
C LEU A 356 13.45 12.66 36.51
N ASN A 357 13.36 13.85 35.91
CA ASN A 357 12.95 15.08 36.62
C ASN A 357 11.43 15.25 36.67
N SER A 358 10.64 14.32 36.11
CA SER A 358 9.19 14.40 36.13
C SER A 358 8.66 14.40 37.55
N THR A 359 7.80 15.38 37.82
CA THR A 359 7.22 15.62 39.14
C THR A 359 6.09 14.63 39.42
N VAL A 360 5.78 14.42 40.70
CA VAL A 360 4.63 13.61 41.12
C VAL A 360 3.34 14.08 40.43
N ALA A 361 3.10 15.40 40.38
CA ALA A 361 1.93 15.97 39.72
C ALA A 361 1.87 15.68 38.21
N ALA A 362 3.01 15.69 37.52
CA ALA A 362 3.08 15.35 36.09
C ALA A 362 2.76 13.86 35.86
N LEU A 363 3.29 12.99 36.71
CA LEU A 363 3.05 11.55 36.65
C LEU A 363 1.60 11.19 37.02
N GLU A 364 0.99 11.85 38.01
CA GLU A 364 -0.44 11.70 38.33
C GLU A 364 -1.32 12.10 37.14
N LYS A 365 -0.96 13.16 36.41
CA LYS A 365 -1.66 13.54 35.18
C LYS A 365 -1.55 12.44 34.11
N LEU A 366 -0.35 11.91 33.89
CA LEU A 366 -0.07 10.85 32.92
C LEU A 366 -0.62 9.47 33.32
N ALA A 367 -0.88 9.23 34.60
CA ALA A 367 -1.52 7.99 35.06
C ALA A 367 -2.95 7.82 34.52
N THR A 368 -3.57 8.93 34.08
CA THR A 368 -4.90 8.97 33.47
C THR A 368 -4.86 9.08 31.93
N ASP A 369 -3.69 8.88 31.32
CA ASP A 369 -3.53 8.96 29.87
C ASP A 369 -4.24 7.81 29.14
N ASN A 370 -4.76 8.09 27.94
CA ASN A 370 -5.41 7.08 27.10
C ASN A 370 -4.40 6.08 26.52
N ASP A 371 -3.11 6.44 26.44
CA ASP A 371 -2.07 5.54 25.95
C ASP A 371 -1.66 4.53 27.06
N VAL A 372 -1.93 3.25 26.79
CA VAL A 372 -1.65 2.13 27.70
C VAL A 372 -0.17 2.03 28.08
N TRP A 373 0.73 2.45 27.18
CA TRP A 373 2.17 2.39 27.42
C TRP A 373 2.64 3.46 28.41
N ILE A 374 2.07 4.67 28.34
CA ILE A 374 2.35 5.74 29.32
C ILE A 374 2.01 5.26 30.73
N SER A 375 0.83 4.66 30.92
CA SER A 375 0.39 4.11 32.21
C SER A 375 1.37 3.06 32.78
N LYS A 376 1.93 2.19 31.92
CA LYS A 376 2.92 1.19 32.33
C LYS A 376 4.23 1.81 32.82
N ILE A 377 4.70 2.88 32.17
CA ILE A 377 5.94 3.56 32.56
C ILE A 377 5.76 4.35 33.84
N VAL A 378 4.66 5.08 33.97
CA VAL A 378 4.34 5.81 35.19
C VAL A 378 4.35 4.87 36.40
N ALA A 379 3.79 3.66 36.28
CA ALA A 379 3.76 2.66 37.34
C ALA A 379 5.16 2.24 37.86
N VAL A 380 6.19 2.27 37.00
CA VAL A 380 7.56 1.89 37.34
C VAL A 380 8.51 3.09 37.49
N HIS A 381 8.00 4.31 37.37
CA HIS A 381 8.82 5.53 37.43
C HIS A 381 9.36 5.79 38.85
N PRO A 382 10.65 6.17 39.00
CA PRO A 382 11.26 6.40 40.32
C PRO A 382 10.52 7.40 41.23
N ASN A 383 9.95 8.45 40.63
CA ASN A 383 9.22 9.50 41.35
C ASN A 383 7.70 9.22 41.49
N ASN A 384 7.22 8.02 41.20
CA ASN A 384 5.81 7.68 41.40
C ASN A 384 5.51 7.55 42.91
N PRO A 385 4.49 8.27 43.46
CA PRO A 385 4.16 8.24 44.88
C PRO A 385 3.68 6.87 45.40
N ALA A 386 3.32 5.91 44.52
CA ALA A 386 2.73 4.62 44.89
C ALA A 386 3.72 3.42 45.06
N GLN A 387 5.03 3.66 45.28
CA GLN A 387 6.10 2.63 45.15
C GLN A 387 5.83 1.22 45.76
N ILE A 388 6.27 0.20 44.99
CA ILE A 388 6.43 -1.25 45.30
C ILE A 388 7.93 -1.54 45.67
N PRO A 389 8.27 -2.59 46.47
CA PRO A 389 9.50 -2.71 47.29
C PRO A 389 10.87 -2.85 46.57
N PRO A 390 12.00 -2.76 47.31
CA PRO A 390 13.35 -2.50 46.80
C PRO A 390 14.08 -3.75 46.25
N ASN A 391 13.47 -4.49 45.32
CA ASN A 391 14.12 -5.62 44.62
C ASN A 391 14.09 -5.55 43.08
N LEU A 392 13.79 -4.38 42.49
CA LEU A 392 13.83 -4.16 41.03
C LEU A 392 14.85 -3.11 40.57
N GLN A 393 15.77 -2.70 41.45
CA GLN A 393 16.68 -1.56 41.20
C GLN A 393 18.00 -1.90 40.46
N LYS A 394 18.12 -3.04 39.78
CA LYS A 394 19.37 -3.37 39.06
C LYS A 394 19.30 -3.63 37.55
N ASN A 395 18.15 -3.48 36.90
CA ASN A 395 18.04 -3.59 35.43
C ASN A 395 17.36 -2.39 34.72
N THR A 396 17.00 -1.32 35.43
CA THR A 396 15.91 -0.41 34.98
C THR A 396 16.31 0.84 34.21
N ILE A 397 17.61 1.12 33.99
CA ILE A 397 18.04 2.25 33.14
C ILE A 397 18.39 1.78 31.72
N TYR A 398 18.98 0.59 31.58
CA TYR A 398 19.40 0.06 30.27
C TYR A 398 18.21 -0.36 29.41
N ASP A 399 17.24 -1.07 29.99
CA ASP A 399 15.98 -1.41 29.33
C ASP A 399 15.16 -0.16 29.01
N TYR A 400 15.20 0.85 29.89
CA TYR A 400 14.55 2.13 29.71
C TYR A 400 15.16 2.95 28.54
N ILE A 401 16.49 3.02 28.43
CA ILE A 401 17.18 3.68 27.31
C ILE A 401 16.95 2.93 26.00
N ASN A 402 16.99 1.60 26.02
CA ASN A 402 16.73 0.78 24.84
C ASN A 402 15.27 0.87 24.39
N THR A 403 14.32 0.97 25.32
CA THR A 403 12.89 1.14 25.01
C THR A 403 12.61 2.53 24.44
N ALA A 404 13.19 3.58 25.02
CA ALA A 404 13.06 4.94 24.48
C ALA A 404 13.72 5.08 23.09
N ARG A 405 14.88 4.43 22.85
CA ARG A 405 15.48 4.31 21.51
C ARG A 405 14.60 3.53 20.54
N ALA A 406 13.98 2.44 20.97
CA ALA A 406 13.05 1.66 20.15
C ALA A 406 11.79 2.47 19.74
N GLN A 407 11.42 3.50 20.51
CA GLN A 407 10.32 4.42 20.22
C GLN A 407 10.77 5.70 19.49
N GLY A 408 12.05 5.83 19.14
CA GLY A 408 12.60 7.01 18.46
C GLY A 408 12.68 8.27 19.33
N ILE A 409 12.65 8.14 20.66
CA ILE A 409 12.77 9.28 21.58
C ILE A 409 14.26 9.65 21.70
N PRO A 410 14.64 10.91 21.44
CA PRO A 410 16.01 11.36 21.56
C PRO A 410 16.42 11.42 23.04
N ILE A 411 17.31 10.53 23.48
CA ILE A 411 17.91 10.61 24.82
C ILE A 411 19.30 11.21 24.70
N MET A 412 19.52 12.34 25.35
CA MET A 412 20.87 12.86 25.57
C MET A 412 21.62 12.03 26.61
N PRO A 413 22.77 11.41 26.27
CA PRO A 413 23.64 10.82 27.28
C PRO A 413 24.23 11.93 28.16
N VAL A 414 24.26 11.72 29.47
CA VAL A 414 24.74 12.68 30.49
C VAL A 414 26.25 13.00 30.41
N TYR A 415 27.01 12.54 29.41
CA TYR A 415 28.46 12.78 29.35
C TYR A 415 29.00 12.84 27.91
N ALA A 416 29.50 14.01 27.46
CA ALA A 416 30.65 14.13 26.55
C ALA A 416 31.03 15.61 26.26
N VAL A 417 32.12 16.08 26.88
CA VAL A 417 32.96 17.16 26.33
C VAL A 417 34.38 16.57 26.25
N TYR A 418 34.92 16.37 25.05
CA TYR A 418 36.28 15.83 24.84
C TYR A 418 37.21 16.86 24.18
N ASP A 419 38.44 16.95 24.70
CA ASP A 419 39.57 17.76 24.20
C ASP A 419 40.05 17.30 22.80
N PRO A 420 40.31 18.20 21.83
CA PRO A 420 40.83 17.87 20.50
C PRO A 420 42.10 16.99 20.46
N ASN A 421 43.04 17.16 21.40
CA ASN A 421 44.27 16.34 21.44
C ASN A 421 44.00 14.90 21.86
N LEU A 422 42.96 14.70 22.68
CA LEU A 422 42.53 13.38 23.14
C LEU A 422 41.79 12.63 22.04
N LEU A 423 40.99 13.32 21.21
CA LEU A 423 40.30 12.71 20.06
C LEU A 423 41.28 12.14 19.03
N THR A 424 42.41 12.82 18.77
CA THR A 424 43.48 12.31 17.91
C THR A 424 44.09 11.01 18.44
N ALA A 425 44.39 10.93 19.74
CA ALA A 425 44.92 9.72 20.36
C ALA A 425 43.89 8.57 20.41
N MET A 426 42.61 8.90 20.61
CA MET A 426 41.51 7.92 20.64
C MET A 426 41.22 7.32 19.26
N ALA A 427 41.42 8.06 18.17
CA ALA A 427 41.33 7.52 16.81
C ALA A 427 42.36 6.41 16.53
N ASP A 428 43.49 6.43 17.24
CA ASP A 428 44.52 5.39 17.17
C ASP A 428 44.24 4.19 18.09
N SER A 429 43.21 4.26 18.95
CA SER A 429 42.84 3.18 19.87
C SER A 429 42.57 1.87 19.14
N THR A 430 42.89 0.73 19.75
CA THR A 430 42.51 -0.60 19.25
C THR A 430 41.03 -0.93 19.48
N ASN A 431 40.33 -0.19 20.34
CA ASN A 431 38.92 -0.40 20.67
C ASN A 431 37.98 0.22 19.62
N TYR A 432 37.09 -0.61 19.06
CA TYR A 432 36.12 -0.22 18.04
C TYR A 432 35.16 0.88 18.50
N ASP A 433 34.53 0.72 19.67
CA ASP A 433 33.54 1.68 20.19
C ASP A 433 34.18 3.04 20.46
N THR A 434 35.44 3.06 20.87
CA THR A 434 36.21 4.30 21.08
C THR A 434 36.40 5.03 19.76
N ARG A 435 36.83 4.34 18.70
CA ARG A 435 37.00 4.96 17.36
C ARG A 435 35.68 5.37 16.74
N GLN A 436 34.61 4.59 16.95
CA GLN A 436 33.26 4.95 16.53
C GLN A 436 32.78 6.24 17.21
N ARG A 437 32.98 6.39 18.52
CA ARG A 437 32.64 7.64 19.23
C ARG A 437 33.46 8.83 18.74
N VAL A 438 34.74 8.65 18.41
CA VAL A 438 35.56 9.72 17.80
C VAL A 438 35.01 10.10 16.43
N ALA A 439 34.65 9.13 15.59
CA ALA A 439 34.04 9.41 14.29
C ALA A 439 32.70 10.15 14.44
N GLN A 440 31.89 9.83 15.45
CA GLN A 440 30.58 10.45 15.72
C GLN A 440 30.68 11.84 16.38
N HIS A 441 31.83 12.20 16.95
CA HIS A 441 31.94 13.40 17.77
C HIS A 441 31.96 14.68 16.89
N PRO A 442 31.09 15.68 17.15
CA PRO A 442 30.88 16.82 16.26
C PRO A 442 32.10 17.75 16.14
N ASN A 443 32.97 17.75 17.15
CA ASN A 443 34.20 18.56 17.17
C ASN A 443 35.46 17.78 16.80
N THR A 444 35.35 16.59 16.20
CA THR A 444 36.53 15.84 15.77
C THR A 444 37.30 16.61 14.69
N PRO A 445 38.61 16.88 14.88
CA PRO A 445 39.39 17.61 13.89
C PRO A 445 39.42 16.90 12.53
N ILE A 446 39.42 17.67 11.43
CA ILE A 446 39.38 17.14 10.05
C ILE A 446 40.50 16.13 9.79
N HIS A 447 41.74 16.44 10.16
CA HIS A 447 42.87 15.52 9.97
C HIS A 447 42.72 14.18 10.72
N VAL A 448 41.93 14.14 11.81
CA VAL A 448 41.62 12.91 12.55
C VAL A 448 40.56 12.10 11.81
N LEU A 449 39.53 12.77 11.27
CA LEU A 449 38.53 12.11 10.43
C LEU A 449 39.13 11.57 9.12
N GLU A 450 40.02 12.33 8.47
CA GLU A 450 40.77 11.89 7.27
C GLU A 450 41.58 10.62 7.58
N LYS A 451 42.28 10.60 8.72
CA LYS A 451 43.03 9.43 9.18
C LYS A 451 42.14 8.22 9.47
N LEU A 452 40.92 8.42 10.00
CA LEU A 452 39.96 7.33 10.19
C LEU A 452 39.44 6.78 8.85
N VAL A 453 39.24 7.65 7.86
CA VAL A 453 38.85 7.24 6.49
C VAL A 453 39.92 6.38 5.84
N GLU A 454 41.21 6.71 6.02
CA GLU A 454 42.32 5.91 5.48
C GLU A 454 42.45 4.53 6.15
N LYS A 455 42.03 4.42 7.42
CA LYS A 455 42.29 3.25 8.27
C LYS A 455 41.12 2.26 8.33
N GLU A 456 39.89 2.75 8.24
CA GLU A 456 38.67 1.96 8.49
C GLU A 456 37.97 1.54 7.19
N ASN A 457 37.26 0.42 7.22
CA ASN A 457 36.48 -0.13 6.10
C ASN A 457 35.07 -0.59 6.52
N ASN A 458 34.54 -0.01 7.59
CA ASN A 458 33.31 -0.42 8.27
C ASN A 458 32.43 0.81 8.58
N LEU A 459 31.40 0.68 9.43
CA LEU A 459 30.50 1.79 9.80
C LEU A 459 31.23 3.07 10.30
N ILE A 460 32.44 2.95 10.84
CA ILE A 460 33.27 4.09 11.25
C ILE A 460 33.69 4.92 10.03
N LEU A 461 34.01 4.26 8.91
CA LEU A 461 34.31 4.92 7.64
C LEU A 461 33.12 5.77 7.19
N GLU A 462 31.92 5.18 7.12
CA GLU A 462 30.70 5.88 6.70
C GLU A 462 30.42 7.11 7.60
N THR A 463 30.60 6.95 8.91
CA THR A 463 30.43 8.03 9.88
C THR A 463 31.46 9.15 9.68
N ALA A 464 32.73 8.79 9.48
CA ALA A 464 33.81 9.76 9.28
C ALA A 464 33.65 10.52 7.96
N LEU A 465 33.28 9.83 6.88
CA LEU A 465 32.99 10.45 5.57
C LEU A 465 31.83 11.44 5.66
N THR A 466 30.76 11.07 6.37
CA THR A 466 29.60 11.95 6.62
C THR A 466 30.03 13.23 7.34
N ASN A 467 30.79 13.10 8.43
CA ASN A 467 31.25 14.26 9.19
C ASN A 467 32.26 15.12 8.45
N LEU A 468 33.15 14.54 7.62
CA LEU A 468 34.02 15.31 6.73
C LEU A 468 33.23 16.12 5.70
N SER A 469 32.22 15.50 5.08
CA SER A 469 31.42 16.15 4.05
C SER A 469 30.55 17.30 4.58
N GLY A 470 30.17 17.26 5.87
CA GLY A 470 29.40 18.31 6.54
C GLY A 470 30.24 19.39 7.25
N ASN A 471 31.54 19.16 7.48
CA ASN A 471 32.39 20.09 8.21
C ASN A 471 32.82 21.27 7.33
N SER A 472 32.35 22.48 7.65
CA SER A 472 32.59 23.70 6.86
C SER A 472 34.07 24.07 6.62
N LYS A 473 35.00 23.50 7.39
CA LYS A 473 36.44 23.72 7.26
C LYS A 473 37.13 22.68 6.38
N THR A 474 36.42 21.67 5.87
CA THR A 474 37.02 20.60 5.05
C THR A 474 37.64 21.20 3.77
N PRO A 475 38.91 20.86 3.46
CA PRO A 475 39.60 21.38 2.28
C PRO A 475 39.10 20.70 1.00
N ASP A 476 39.21 21.41 -0.13
CA ASP A 476 38.72 20.92 -1.43
C ASP A 476 39.40 19.62 -1.90
N SER A 477 40.69 19.43 -1.58
CA SER A 477 41.40 18.18 -1.90
C SER A 477 40.70 16.94 -1.33
N THR A 478 40.17 17.06 -0.11
CA THR A 478 39.44 15.98 0.57
C THR A 478 38.04 15.86 -0.02
N LEU A 479 37.35 16.97 -0.28
CA LEU A 479 36.05 16.98 -0.95
C LEU A 479 36.09 16.35 -2.35
N GLN A 480 37.18 16.56 -3.10
CA GLN A 480 37.37 15.97 -4.43
C GLN A 480 37.47 14.44 -4.35
N CYS A 481 38.11 13.91 -3.31
CA CYS A 481 38.14 12.47 -3.05
C CYS A 481 36.73 11.95 -2.69
N LEU A 482 36.02 12.66 -1.80
CA LEU A 482 34.65 12.31 -1.40
C LEU A 482 33.65 12.34 -2.58
N ALA A 483 33.85 13.24 -3.54
CA ALA A 483 33.02 13.35 -4.75
C ALA A 483 33.08 12.12 -5.66
N GLN A 484 34.07 11.24 -5.48
CA GLN A 484 34.22 10.00 -6.26
C GLN A 484 33.45 8.82 -5.64
N THR A 485 32.84 9.00 -4.47
CA THR A 485 32.06 7.96 -3.81
C THR A 485 30.74 7.71 -4.54
N SER A 486 30.19 6.50 -4.41
CA SER A 486 28.86 6.16 -4.91
C SER A 486 27.73 6.56 -3.95
N ASP A 487 28.07 7.04 -2.75
CA ASP A 487 27.11 7.40 -1.71
C ASP A 487 26.45 8.75 -2.04
N LEU A 488 25.13 8.70 -2.21
CA LEU A 488 24.31 9.86 -2.52
C LEU A 488 24.42 10.97 -1.46
N LYS A 489 24.48 10.63 -0.17
CA LYS A 489 24.49 11.62 0.92
C LYS A 489 25.82 12.36 0.95
N ILE A 490 26.92 11.63 0.80
CA ILE A 490 28.27 12.21 0.77
C ILE A 490 28.41 13.14 -0.44
N CYS A 491 28.05 12.66 -1.64
CA CYS A 491 28.10 13.46 -2.86
C CYS A 491 27.21 14.71 -2.78
N ALA A 492 26.02 14.59 -2.17
CA ALA A 492 25.13 15.73 -1.94
C ALA A 492 25.74 16.76 -0.96
N ALA A 493 26.36 16.32 0.13
CA ALA A 493 27.03 17.18 1.09
C ALA A 493 28.24 17.90 0.47
N VAL A 494 29.06 17.18 -0.30
CA VAL A 494 30.17 17.78 -1.07
C VAL A 494 29.66 18.83 -2.05
N ALA A 495 28.58 18.55 -2.78
CA ALA A 495 27.99 19.50 -3.71
C ALA A 495 27.47 20.79 -3.03
N ARG A 496 27.04 20.73 -1.76
CA ARG A 496 26.63 21.92 -0.97
C ARG A 496 27.81 22.71 -0.41
N HIS A 497 28.99 22.10 -0.38
CA HIS A 497 30.09 22.60 0.43
C HIS A 497 30.63 23.93 -0.12
N CYS A 498 30.83 24.90 0.77
CA CYS A 498 31.31 26.24 0.40
C CYS A 498 32.75 26.23 -0.11
N ASN A 499 33.56 25.24 0.26
CA ASN A 499 34.93 25.07 -0.23
C ASN A 499 35.05 24.21 -1.50
N ALA A 500 33.97 23.60 -1.99
CA ALA A 500 34.03 22.80 -3.21
C ALA A 500 34.48 23.67 -4.40
N SER A 501 35.51 23.22 -5.10
CA SER A 501 36.07 23.91 -6.26
C SER A 501 35.20 23.73 -7.50
N SER A 502 35.43 24.59 -8.49
CA SER A 502 34.77 24.48 -9.79
C SER A 502 35.03 23.14 -10.47
N THR A 503 36.19 22.52 -10.26
CA THR A 503 36.53 21.19 -10.78
C THR A 503 35.74 20.08 -10.09
N THR A 504 35.65 20.11 -8.75
CA THR A 504 34.86 19.15 -7.97
C THR A 504 33.38 19.22 -8.36
N LEU A 505 32.85 20.44 -8.48
CA LEU A 505 31.46 20.67 -8.90
C LEU A 505 31.20 20.25 -10.34
N ALA A 506 32.14 20.49 -11.27
CA ALA A 506 32.00 20.05 -12.66
C ALA A 506 31.98 18.52 -12.80
N GLU A 507 32.64 17.78 -11.90
CA GLU A 507 32.58 16.33 -11.88
C GLU A 507 31.25 15.82 -11.32
N LEU A 508 30.80 16.39 -10.20
CA LEU A 508 29.48 16.07 -9.62
C LEU A 508 28.31 16.45 -10.54
N ALA A 509 28.48 17.42 -11.44
CA ALA A 509 27.50 17.76 -12.46
C ALA A 509 27.22 16.62 -13.45
N LYS A 510 28.11 15.62 -13.57
CA LYS A 510 27.92 14.43 -14.41
C LYS A 510 27.29 13.26 -13.65
N HIS A 511 27.03 13.43 -12.35
CA HIS A 511 26.57 12.36 -11.49
C HIS A 511 25.23 11.78 -11.97
N HIS A 512 25.08 10.46 -11.89
CA HIS A 512 23.90 9.75 -12.42
C HIS A 512 22.59 10.16 -11.72
N ARG A 513 22.66 10.45 -10.41
CA ARG A 513 21.55 10.97 -9.59
C ARG A 513 21.29 12.45 -9.87
N TRP A 514 20.05 12.79 -10.18
CA TRP A 514 19.65 14.15 -10.53
C TRP A 514 19.63 15.08 -9.30
N GLU A 515 19.48 14.51 -8.11
CA GLU A 515 19.48 15.21 -6.83
C GLU A 515 20.83 15.90 -6.59
N VAL A 516 21.94 15.17 -6.82
CA VAL A 516 23.30 15.71 -6.74
C VAL A 516 23.51 16.83 -7.75
N ARG A 517 23.12 16.60 -9.02
CA ARG A 517 23.23 17.63 -10.08
C ARG A 517 22.43 18.89 -9.77
N THR A 518 21.28 18.75 -9.10
CA THR A 518 20.45 19.88 -8.66
C THR A 518 21.17 20.72 -7.61
N ILE A 519 21.83 20.08 -6.65
CA ILE A 519 22.61 20.76 -5.61
C ILE A 519 23.80 21.49 -6.24
N VAL A 520 24.51 20.83 -7.15
CA VAL A 520 25.58 21.47 -7.93
C VAL A 520 25.04 22.70 -8.65
N ALA A 521 23.89 22.60 -9.33
CA ALA A 521 23.28 23.74 -10.00
C ALA A 521 22.96 24.91 -9.06
N LYS A 522 22.60 24.65 -7.79
CA LYS A 522 22.35 25.69 -6.76
C LYS A 522 23.62 26.29 -6.17
N ASN A 523 24.76 25.62 -6.27
CA ASN A 523 26.00 26.11 -5.67
C ASN A 523 26.52 27.36 -6.40
N LEU A 524 26.83 28.42 -5.64
CA LEU A 524 27.30 29.71 -6.17
C LEU A 524 28.70 29.64 -6.80
N LYS A 525 29.47 28.59 -6.53
CA LYS A 525 30.80 28.36 -7.13
C LYS A 525 30.75 27.52 -8.40
N THR A 526 29.56 27.08 -8.84
CA THR A 526 29.43 26.26 -10.04
C THR A 526 29.86 27.07 -11.26
N PRO A 527 30.82 26.58 -12.06
CA PRO A 527 31.36 27.35 -13.16
C PRO A 527 30.33 27.49 -14.29
N LEU A 528 30.40 28.60 -15.02
CA LEU A 528 29.47 28.94 -16.09
C LEU A 528 29.34 27.83 -17.14
N THR A 529 30.45 27.19 -17.53
CA THR A 529 30.45 26.08 -18.50
C THR A 529 29.63 24.88 -18.02
N THR A 530 29.67 24.58 -16.72
CA THR A 530 28.87 23.54 -16.09
C THR A 530 27.40 23.97 -15.97
N LEU A 531 27.11 25.23 -15.64
CA LEU A 531 25.74 25.75 -15.66
C LEU A 531 25.10 25.63 -17.05
N VAL A 532 25.84 25.95 -18.12
CA VAL A 532 25.39 25.78 -19.53
C VAL A 532 25.01 24.33 -19.84
N GLN A 533 25.74 23.35 -19.30
CA GLN A 533 25.41 21.92 -19.41
C GLN A 533 24.16 21.57 -18.60
N LEU A 534 24.08 22.03 -17.35
CA LEU A 534 22.97 21.72 -16.43
C LEU A 534 21.64 22.39 -16.84
N ILE A 535 21.67 23.52 -17.54
CA ILE A 535 20.48 24.14 -18.15
C ILE A 535 19.87 23.23 -19.22
N GLN A 536 20.67 22.34 -19.82
CA GLN A 536 20.24 21.37 -20.83
C GLN A 536 20.07 19.96 -20.24
N ASP A 537 20.09 19.83 -18.90
CA ASP A 537 19.96 18.54 -18.23
C ASP A 537 18.65 17.84 -18.57
N LYS A 538 18.66 16.52 -18.62
CA LYS A 538 17.45 15.71 -18.84
C LYS A 538 16.37 15.93 -17.76
N HIS A 539 16.77 16.23 -16.52
CA HIS A 539 15.85 16.37 -15.40
C HIS A 539 15.39 17.82 -15.19
N ARG A 540 14.08 18.03 -15.03
CA ARG A 540 13.46 19.38 -14.93
C ARG A 540 14.02 20.20 -13.76
N THR A 541 14.10 19.62 -12.57
CA THR A 541 14.57 20.31 -11.35
C THR A 541 16.00 20.80 -11.45
N VAL A 542 16.87 20.05 -12.15
CA VAL A 542 18.27 20.44 -12.37
C VAL A 542 18.33 21.70 -13.23
N ARG A 543 17.53 21.75 -14.31
CA ARG A 543 17.45 22.91 -15.20
C ARG A 543 16.94 24.15 -14.47
N GLU A 544 15.85 24.01 -13.71
CA GLU A 544 15.29 25.13 -12.93
C GLU A 544 16.30 25.67 -11.90
N ALA A 545 17.00 24.78 -11.19
CA ALA A 545 18.07 25.18 -10.29
C ALA A 545 19.22 25.91 -11.01
N ALA A 546 19.61 25.44 -12.20
CA ALA A 546 20.69 26.04 -12.98
C ALA A 546 20.29 27.41 -13.55
N ILE A 547 19.03 27.58 -13.97
CA ILE A 547 18.46 28.85 -14.44
C ILE A 547 18.37 29.86 -13.31
N ASN A 548 17.98 29.43 -12.10
CA ASN A 548 17.86 30.29 -10.92
C ASN A 548 19.21 30.60 -10.26
N ASN A 549 20.31 30.02 -10.74
CA ASN A 549 21.63 30.37 -10.25
C ASN A 549 21.97 31.82 -10.67
N PRO A 550 22.46 32.68 -9.75
CA PRO A 550 22.83 34.06 -10.07
C PRO A 550 23.84 34.22 -11.22
N TYR A 551 24.61 33.18 -11.51
CA TYR A 551 25.62 33.15 -12.58
C TYR A 551 25.15 32.45 -13.86
N ALA A 552 23.85 32.19 -14.02
CA ALA A 552 23.30 31.62 -15.25
C ALA A 552 23.54 32.56 -16.47
N PRO A 553 23.70 32.02 -17.69
CA PRO A 553 23.91 32.83 -18.89
C PRO A 553 22.76 33.82 -19.12
N ALA A 554 23.06 35.10 -19.23
CA ALA A 554 22.05 36.15 -19.45
C ALA A 554 21.19 35.91 -20.71
N SER A 555 21.77 35.29 -21.76
CA SER A 555 21.07 35.03 -23.02
C SER A 555 19.91 34.05 -22.89
N VAL A 556 19.98 33.03 -22.03
CA VAL A 556 18.84 32.14 -21.77
C VAL A 556 17.79 32.84 -20.91
N LEU A 557 18.22 33.66 -19.95
CA LEU A 557 17.30 34.42 -19.08
C LEU A 557 16.47 35.43 -19.87
N GLU A 558 17.09 36.16 -20.80
CA GLU A 558 16.42 37.12 -21.68
C GLU A 558 15.39 36.43 -22.59
N GLN A 559 15.75 35.29 -23.19
CA GLN A 559 14.83 34.51 -24.02
C GLN A 559 13.68 33.88 -23.21
N LEU A 560 13.96 33.42 -21.98
CA LEU A 560 12.91 32.92 -21.07
C LEU A 560 11.97 34.04 -20.63
N GLU A 561 12.49 35.23 -20.34
CA GLU A 561 11.68 36.39 -19.98
C GLU A 561 10.78 36.81 -21.15
N THR A 562 11.33 36.77 -22.37
CA THR A 562 10.55 37.00 -23.59
C THR A 562 9.39 36.01 -23.70
N LEU A 563 9.64 34.71 -23.46
CA LEU A 563 8.63 33.64 -23.50
C LEU A 563 7.53 33.74 -22.43
N LYS A 564 7.72 34.52 -21.35
CA LYS A 564 6.66 34.76 -20.37
C LYS A 564 5.54 35.64 -20.91
N ASN A 565 5.79 36.42 -21.96
CA ASN A 565 4.79 37.26 -22.58
C ASN A 565 3.77 36.41 -23.37
N GLN A 566 2.56 36.27 -22.83
CA GLN A 566 1.49 35.48 -23.43
C GLN A 566 1.04 35.96 -24.82
N ASN A 567 1.35 37.20 -25.20
CA ASN A 567 0.96 37.81 -26.47
C ASN A 567 2.11 37.92 -27.47
N LEU A 568 3.08 36.99 -27.41
CA LEU A 568 4.17 36.91 -28.37
C LEU A 568 3.68 36.73 -29.82
N SER A 569 4.33 37.44 -30.74
CA SER A 569 4.07 37.29 -32.18
C SER A 569 4.64 35.97 -32.72
N PRO A 570 4.00 35.37 -33.74
CA PRO A 570 4.51 34.16 -34.39
C PRO A 570 5.95 34.30 -34.93
N ASP A 571 6.35 35.49 -35.40
CA ASP A 571 7.71 35.74 -35.92
C ASP A 571 8.80 35.60 -34.84
N ILE A 572 8.52 36.09 -33.63
CA ILE A 572 9.45 35.96 -32.50
C ILE A 572 9.53 34.50 -32.06
N LEU A 573 8.38 33.81 -32.00
CA LEU A 573 8.35 32.36 -31.69
C LEU A 573 9.13 31.55 -32.72
N ASN A 574 9.04 31.90 -34.01
CA ASN A 574 9.82 31.27 -35.06
C ASN A 574 11.33 31.58 -34.95
N THR A 575 11.70 32.74 -34.43
CA THR A 575 13.12 33.04 -34.16
C THR A 575 13.64 32.21 -32.99
N LEU A 576 12.87 32.13 -31.90
CA LEU A 576 13.23 31.39 -30.69
C LEU A 576 13.21 29.87 -30.89
N SER A 577 12.43 29.36 -31.85
CA SER A 577 12.38 27.93 -32.18
C SER A 577 13.73 27.38 -32.67
N HIS A 578 14.63 28.25 -33.15
CA HIS A 578 15.97 27.91 -33.59
C HIS A 578 17.03 28.14 -32.51
N SER A 579 16.63 28.42 -31.26
CA SER A 579 17.57 28.63 -30.16
C SER A 579 18.40 27.38 -29.87
N GLN A 580 19.68 27.58 -29.55
CA GLN A 580 20.56 26.51 -29.08
C GLN A 580 20.07 25.89 -27.76
N TRP A 581 19.33 26.66 -26.96
CA TRP A 581 18.84 26.24 -25.66
C TRP A 581 17.59 25.36 -25.81
N VAL A 582 17.71 24.09 -25.41
CA VAL A 582 16.59 23.13 -25.43
C VAL A 582 15.37 23.65 -24.66
N VAL A 583 15.60 24.31 -23.52
CA VAL A 583 14.54 24.90 -22.69
C VAL A 583 13.76 25.99 -23.42
N ILE A 584 14.41 26.75 -24.31
CA ILE A 584 13.74 27.80 -25.10
C ILE A 584 12.91 27.16 -26.20
N ARG A 585 13.45 26.19 -26.93
CA ARG A 585 12.69 25.46 -27.97
C ARG A 585 11.48 24.74 -27.37
N GLN A 586 11.63 24.13 -26.20
CA GLN A 586 10.51 23.55 -25.45
C GLN A 586 9.48 24.62 -25.04
N GLY A 587 9.94 25.77 -24.55
CA GLY A 587 9.07 26.89 -24.19
C GLY A 587 8.26 27.40 -25.37
N VAL A 588 8.88 27.53 -26.55
CA VAL A 588 8.18 27.83 -27.81
C VAL A 588 7.17 26.73 -28.12
N ALA A 589 7.54 25.45 -28.04
CA ALA A 589 6.64 24.35 -28.32
C ALA A 589 5.38 24.38 -27.43
N ARG A 590 5.51 24.74 -26.14
CA ARG A 590 4.39 24.84 -25.18
C ARG A 590 3.56 26.13 -25.30
N HIS A 591 4.08 27.15 -25.98
CA HIS A 591 3.47 28.48 -25.96
C HIS A 591 2.10 28.47 -26.68
N PRO A 592 1.03 29.05 -26.09
CA PRO A 592 -0.32 28.99 -26.67
C PRO A 592 -0.44 29.57 -28.09
N ASN A 593 0.37 30.58 -28.43
CA ASN A 593 0.36 31.22 -29.76
C ASN A 593 1.22 30.51 -30.81
N THR A 594 1.86 29.39 -30.48
CA THR A 594 2.66 28.64 -31.43
C THR A 594 1.74 27.99 -32.46
N ASP A 595 1.90 28.39 -33.73
CA ASP A 595 1.02 27.95 -34.79
C ASP A 595 1.27 26.48 -35.19
N LYS A 596 0.29 25.91 -35.89
CA LYS A 596 0.33 24.50 -36.35
C LYS A 596 1.53 24.14 -37.22
N HIS A 597 2.07 25.07 -38.00
CA HIS A 597 3.22 24.82 -38.88
C HIS A 597 4.48 24.72 -38.03
N LEU A 598 4.67 25.65 -37.10
CA LEU A 598 5.80 25.63 -36.19
C LEU A 598 5.74 24.43 -35.22
N LEU A 599 4.56 24.07 -34.72
CA LEU A 599 4.38 22.84 -33.92
C LEU A 599 4.77 21.58 -34.71
N LYS A 600 4.45 21.51 -36.01
CA LYS A 600 4.87 20.40 -36.87
C LYS A 600 6.40 20.33 -37.00
N GLN A 601 7.07 21.47 -37.18
CA GLN A 601 8.54 21.53 -37.21
C GLN A 601 9.16 21.07 -35.88
N LEU A 602 8.61 21.54 -34.75
CA LEU A 602 9.12 21.20 -33.41
C LEU A 602 8.83 19.75 -33.01
N ALA A 603 7.82 19.11 -33.60
CA ALA A 603 7.55 17.69 -33.43
C ALA A 603 8.65 16.80 -34.06
N GLU A 604 9.47 17.34 -34.95
CA GLU A 604 10.61 16.63 -35.55
C GLU A 604 11.95 16.96 -34.83
N ASP A 605 11.92 17.74 -33.74
CA ASP A 605 13.13 18.07 -32.98
C ASP A 605 13.80 16.80 -32.45
N LYS A 606 15.14 16.77 -32.54
CA LYS A 606 15.96 15.62 -32.10
C LYS A 606 15.79 15.33 -30.62
N ILE A 607 15.48 16.35 -29.81
CA ILE A 607 15.35 16.25 -28.36
C ILE A 607 13.90 15.98 -27.98
N SER A 608 13.66 14.85 -27.31
CA SER A 608 12.32 14.43 -26.86
C SER A 608 11.62 15.47 -25.98
N MET A 609 12.37 16.25 -25.20
CA MET A 609 11.85 17.33 -24.37
C MET A 609 11.10 18.41 -25.16
N VAL A 610 11.56 18.74 -26.38
CA VAL A 610 10.91 19.72 -27.25
C VAL A 610 9.63 19.14 -27.83
N ARG A 611 9.68 17.87 -28.27
CA ARG A 611 8.51 17.13 -28.77
C ARG A 611 7.44 16.93 -27.70
N LEU A 612 7.83 16.70 -26.44
CA LEU A 612 6.94 16.70 -25.29
C LEU A 612 6.22 18.05 -25.14
N GLY A 613 6.93 19.16 -25.33
CA GLY A 613 6.32 20.48 -25.33
C GLY A 613 5.26 20.66 -26.42
N VAL A 614 5.42 20.00 -27.58
CA VAL A 614 4.38 19.93 -28.62
C VAL A 614 3.20 19.10 -28.14
N ALA A 615 3.41 17.92 -27.57
CA ALA A 615 2.32 17.08 -27.07
C ALA A 615 1.48 17.77 -25.96
N GLU A 616 2.11 18.59 -25.12
CA GLU A 616 1.46 19.35 -24.04
C GLU A 616 0.77 20.62 -24.51
N ASN A 617 1.05 21.10 -25.72
CA ASN A 617 0.47 22.36 -26.20
C ASN A 617 -1.03 22.19 -26.51
N PRO A 618 -1.93 23.02 -25.91
CA PRO A 618 -3.37 22.89 -26.07
C PRO A 618 -3.86 23.05 -27.52
N ASN A 619 -3.05 23.67 -28.39
CA ASN A 619 -3.34 23.90 -29.80
C ASN A 619 -2.78 22.84 -30.75
N THR A 620 -2.14 21.79 -30.22
CA THR A 620 -1.63 20.69 -31.04
C THR A 620 -2.78 19.96 -31.75
N PRO A 621 -2.76 19.89 -33.10
CA PRO A 621 -3.80 19.21 -33.86
C PRO A 621 -3.83 17.70 -33.60
N SER A 622 -5.02 17.08 -33.66
CA SER A 622 -5.20 15.64 -33.46
C SER A 622 -4.32 14.78 -34.39
N SER A 623 -4.13 15.20 -35.64
CA SER A 623 -3.23 14.50 -36.59
C SER A 623 -1.76 14.51 -36.15
N LEU A 624 -1.33 15.53 -35.41
CA LEU A 624 0.04 15.60 -34.89
C LEU A 624 0.17 14.80 -33.60
N LEU A 625 -0.87 14.77 -32.76
CA LEU A 625 -0.95 13.89 -31.59
C LEU A 625 -0.91 12.40 -32.01
N GLU A 626 -1.56 12.05 -33.11
CA GLU A 626 -1.50 10.70 -33.72
C GLU A 626 -0.08 10.29 -34.10
N LEU A 627 0.71 11.22 -34.64
CA LEU A 627 2.13 10.96 -34.93
C LEU A 627 2.96 10.84 -33.64
N LEU A 628 2.73 11.73 -32.67
CA LEU A 628 3.45 11.75 -31.39
C LEU A 628 3.11 10.56 -30.48
N ALA A 629 1.95 9.92 -30.67
CA ALA A 629 1.59 8.70 -29.97
C ALA A 629 2.54 7.53 -30.30
N LEU A 630 3.22 7.58 -31.44
CA LEU A 630 4.19 6.58 -31.91
C LEU A 630 5.64 6.97 -31.56
N ASP A 631 5.85 8.03 -30.77
CA ASP A 631 7.19 8.45 -30.36
C ASP A 631 7.85 7.39 -29.46
N ASN A 632 9.16 7.21 -29.58
CA ASN A 632 9.93 6.28 -28.76
C ASN A 632 10.03 6.69 -27.28
N CYS A 633 9.51 7.86 -26.90
CA CYS A 633 9.56 8.37 -25.54
C CYS A 633 8.20 8.24 -24.85
N ASP A 634 8.11 7.36 -23.85
CA ASP A 634 6.87 7.08 -23.11
C ASP A 634 6.20 8.33 -22.52
N THR A 635 6.98 9.32 -22.07
CA THR A 635 6.44 10.58 -21.51
C THR A 635 5.65 11.38 -22.55
N ILE A 636 6.01 11.28 -23.83
CA ILE A 636 5.26 11.92 -24.93
C ILE A 636 3.94 11.17 -25.14
N ALA A 637 3.96 9.84 -25.17
CA ALA A 637 2.75 9.04 -25.30
C ALA A 637 1.77 9.26 -24.12
N ILE A 638 2.27 9.41 -22.89
CA ILE A 638 1.48 9.77 -21.71
C ILE A 638 0.86 11.17 -21.87
N ALA A 639 1.64 12.15 -22.34
CA ALA A 639 1.14 13.51 -22.60
C ALA A 639 0.05 13.50 -23.69
N VAL A 640 0.26 12.73 -24.78
CA VAL A 640 -0.74 12.51 -25.82
C VAL A 640 -2.00 11.87 -25.25
N ALA A 641 -1.89 10.81 -24.45
CA ALA A 641 -3.04 10.16 -23.83
C ALA A 641 -3.86 11.13 -22.96
N SER A 642 -3.17 12.05 -22.27
CA SER A 642 -3.79 13.04 -21.38
C SER A 642 -4.33 14.28 -22.13
N HIS A 643 -3.97 14.46 -23.40
CA HIS A 643 -4.28 15.68 -24.14
C HIS A 643 -5.77 15.74 -24.56
N PRO A 644 -6.50 16.85 -24.31
CA PRO A 644 -7.94 16.95 -24.58
C PRO A 644 -8.37 16.72 -26.03
N LYS A 645 -7.49 16.99 -27.00
CA LYS A 645 -7.76 16.83 -28.45
C LYS A 645 -7.35 15.47 -29.03
N THR A 646 -6.82 14.55 -28.22
CA THR A 646 -6.45 13.21 -28.70
C THR A 646 -7.68 12.45 -29.16
N SER A 647 -7.63 11.81 -30.32
CA SER A 647 -8.78 11.12 -30.91
C SER A 647 -9.15 9.87 -30.10
N LEU A 648 -10.42 9.46 -30.15
CA LEU A 648 -10.90 8.27 -29.46
C LEU A 648 -10.13 7.01 -29.89
N ASN A 649 -9.88 6.86 -31.20
CA ASN A 649 -9.14 5.73 -31.76
C ASN A 649 -7.75 5.59 -31.14
N ILE A 650 -7.00 6.70 -30.98
CA ILE A 650 -5.69 6.66 -30.34
C ILE A 650 -5.81 6.29 -28.87
N LEU A 651 -6.77 6.87 -28.13
CA LEU A 651 -6.96 6.50 -26.74
C LEU A 651 -7.29 5.01 -26.57
N GLU A 652 -8.11 4.43 -27.45
CA GLU A 652 -8.43 2.99 -27.43
C GLU A 652 -7.21 2.13 -27.75
N GLN A 653 -6.36 2.54 -28.70
CA GLN A 653 -5.10 1.86 -29.00
C GLN A 653 -4.12 1.91 -27.83
N LEU A 654 -3.97 3.08 -27.20
CA LEU A 654 -3.09 3.26 -26.04
C LEU A 654 -3.60 2.49 -24.81
N ALA A 655 -4.92 2.36 -24.64
CA ALA A 655 -5.55 1.65 -23.52
C ALA A 655 -5.33 0.13 -23.53
N ILE A 656 -4.89 -0.45 -24.65
CA ILE A 656 -4.59 -1.89 -24.76
C ILE A 656 -3.08 -2.19 -24.76
N LEU A 657 -2.23 -1.19 -24.55
CA LEU A 657 -0.77 -1.37 -24.54
C LEU A 657 -0.27 -2.06 -23.26
N GLY A 658 0.38 -3.20 -23.43
CA GLY A 658 1.09 -3.90 -22.36
C GLY A 658 0.21 -4.30 -21.16
N ASN A 659 0.87 -4.49 -20.02
CA ASN A 659 0.23 -4.88 -18.77
C ASN A 659 -0.31 -3.65 -18.00
N SER A 660 -1.01 -3.88 -16.89
CA SER A 660 -1.67 -2.83 -16.08
C SER A 660 -0.69 -1.84 -15.43
N ASP A 661 0.60 -2.13 -15.40
CA ASP A 661 1.69 -1.26 -14.97
C ASP A 661 2.12 -0.22 -16.00
N ASN A 662 1.67 -0.36 -17.25
CA ASN A 662 1.99 0.59 -18.30
C ASN A 662 1.32 1.96 -18.02
N GLN A 663 2.11 2.98 -17.72
CA GLN A 663 1.65 4.33 -17.44
C GLN A 663 0.91 4.97 -18.63
N ILE A 664 1.27 4.60 -19.88
CA ILE A 664 0.58 5.05 -21.09
C ILE A 664 -0.85 4.51 -21.11
N LYS A 665 -1.01 3.21 -20.82
CA LYS A 665 -2.33 2.55 -20.70
C LYS A 665 -3.17 3.20 -19.61
N GLN A 666 -2.60 3.45 -18.44
CA GLN A 666 -3.29 4.10 -17.32
C GLN A 666 -3.78 5.50 -17.70
N ALA A 667 -2.91 6.32 -18.31
CA ALA A 667 -3.27 7.67 -18.75
C ALA A 667 -4.39 7.64 -19.81
N ALA A 668 -4.32 6.69 -20.76
CA ALA A 668 -5.33 6.55 -21.81
C ALA A 668 -6.69 6.12 -21.24
N ILE A 669 -6.71 5.13 -20.33
CA ILE A 669 -7.93 4.67 -19.67
C ILE A 669 -8.53 5.78 -18.80
N LYS A 670 -7.70 6.51 -18.04
CA LYS A 670 -8.14 7.67 -17.26
C LYS A 670 -8.78 8.73 -18.16
N ALA A 671 -8.15 9.05 -19.28
CA ALA A 671 -8.70 10.00 -20.25
C ALA A 671 -10.02 9.50 -20.87
N LEU A 672 -10.13 8.21 -21.18
CA LEU A 672 -11.36 7.59 -21.67
C LEU A 672 -12.48 7.66 -20.63
N ILE A 673 -12.21 7.35 -19.36
CA ILE A 673 -13.18 7.43 -18.26
C ILE A 673 -13.64 8.87 -18.05
N ASN A 674 -12.71 9.83 -18.05
CA ASN A 674 -13.04 11.25 -17.87
C ASN A 674 -13.97 11.77 -18.98
N ARG A 675 -13.81 11.30 -20.23
CA ARG A 675 -14.67 11.68 -21.36
C ARG A 675 -15.95 10.86 -21.45
N PHE A 676 -15.89 9.59 -21.05
CA PHE A 676 -16.97 8.62 -21.13
C PHE A 676 -17.05 7.83 -19.82
N PRO A 677 -17.68 8.39 -18.76
CA PRO A 677 -17.69 7.78 -17.43
C PRO A 677 -18.21 6.33 -17.40
N GLN A 678 -19.13 5.98 -18.30
CA GLN A 678 -19.67 4.62 -18.45
C GLN A 678 -18.60 3.55 -18.75
N ARG A 679 -17.44 3.92 -19.30
CA ARG A 679 -16.36 2.96 -19.61
C ARG A 679 -15.74 2.34 -18.37
N ILE A 680 -15.80 3.01 -17.21
CA ILE A 680 -15.26 2.47 -15.96
C ILE A 680 -15.90 1.12 -15.61
N THR A 681 -17.19 0.93 -15.91
CA THR A 681 -17.92 -0.30 -15.62
C THR A 681 -17.32 -1.51 -16.35
N GLN A 682 -16.91 -1.35 -17.61
CA GLN A 682 -16.24 -2.42 -18.36
C GLN A 682 -14.83 -2.67 -17.81
N VAL A 683 -14.07 -1.61 -17.52
CA VAL A 683 -12.70 -1.73 -16.98
C VAL A 683 -12.70 -2.47 -15.64
N LEU A 684 -13.65 -2.17 -14.76
CA LEU A 684 -13.81 -2.86 -13.48
C LEU A 684 -14.19 -4.34 -13.67
N ALA A 685 -15.08 -4.64 -14.63
CA ALA A 685 -15.44 -6.01 -14.96
C ALA A 685 -14.22 -6.83 -15.44
N ASP A 686 -13.41 -6.24 -16.32
CA ASP A 686 -12.21 -6.89 -16.88
C ASP A 686 -11.13 -7.16 -15.81
N CYS A 687 -11.15 -6.42 -14.69
CA CYS A 687 -10.24 -6.63 -13.56
C CYS A 687 -10.66 -7.81 -12.66
N VAL A 688 -11.91 -8.26 -12.73
CA VAL A 688 -12.41 -9.42 -11.94
C VAL A 688 -12.21 -10.70 -12.76
N THR A 689 -10.99 -11.23 -12.75
CA THR A 689 -10.60 -12.39 -13.56
C THR A 689 -10.66 -13.74 -12.84
N SER A 690 -10.74 -13.73 -11.51
CA SER A 690 -10.76 -14.91 -10.66
C SER A 690 -11.89 -14.83 -9.64
N THR A 691 -12.39 -15.98 -9.18
CA THR A 691 -13.36 -16.11 -8.08
C THR A 691 -12.69 -16.10 -6.69
N THR A 692 -11.35 -16.25 -6.63
CA THR A 692 -10.59 -16.20 -5.38
C THR A 692 -10.65 -14.78 -4.79
N PRO A 693 -10.99 -14.62 -3.50
CA PRO A 693 -11.03 -13.30 -2.90
C PRO A 693 -9.66 -12.61 -2.89
N THR A 694 -9.65 -11.32 -3.24
CA THR A 694 -8.43 -10.49 -3.21
C THR A 694 -8.76 -9.08 -2.75
N PHE A 695 -7.76 -8.35 -2.28
CA PHE A 695 -7.97 -6.94 -1.90
C PHE A 695 -8.38 -6.09 -3.12
N THR A 696 -7.89 -6.42 -4.31
CA THR A 696 -8.30 -5.76 -5.56
C THR A 696 -9.80 -5.94 -5.83
N ARG A 697 -10.33 -7.16 -5.70
CA ARG A 697 -11.76 -7.46 -5.86
C ARG A 697 -12.60 -6.73 -4.82
N LEU A 698 -12.13 -6.67 -3.57
CA LEU A 698 -12.76 -5.90 -2.51
C LEU A 698 -12.92 -4.41 -2.89
N LEU A 699 -11.84 -3.77 -3.37
CA LEU A 699 -11.87 -2.39 -3.84
C LEU A 699 -12.85 -2.19 -5.01
N ILE A 700 -12.88 -3.14 -5.95
CA ILE A 700 -13.84 -3.14 -7.05
C ILE A 700 -15.26 -3.23 -6.52
N PHE A 701 -15.58 -4.15 -5.61
CA PHE A 701 -16.94 -4.30 -5.10
C PHE A 701 -17.41 -3.09 -4.29
N LEU A 702 -16.50 -2.33 -3.66
CA LEU A 702 -16.83 -1.05 -3.02
C LEU A 702 -17.08 0.08 -4.01
N ASN A 703 -16.61 -0.03 -5.25
CA ASN A 703 -16.77 1.00 -6.26
C ASN A 703 -18.24 1.07 -6.75
N PRO A 704 -18.93 2.23 -6.68
CA PRO A 704 -20.31 2.36 -7.14
C PRO A 704 -20.52 1.98 -8.61
N SER A 705 -19.52 2.10 -9.46
CA SER A 705 -19.65 1.83 -10.91
C SER A 705 -19.49 0.36 -11.28
N THR A 706 -19.30 -0.52 -10.29
CA THR A 706 -19.16 -1.96 -10.51
C THR A 706 -20.43 -2.57 -11.10
N PRO A 707 -20.34 -3.40 -12.15
CA PRO A 707 -21.51 -3.95 -12.80
C PRO A 707 -22.38 -4.78 -11.82
N LYS A 708 -23.69 -4.54 -11.85
CA LYS A 708 -24.67 -5.27 -11.03
C LYS A 708 -24.56 -6.79 -11.16
N LYS A 709 -24.29 -7.27 -12.38
CA LYS A 709 -24.08 -8.70 -12.67
C LYS A 709 -22.89 -9.27 -11.90
N ILE A 710 -21.76 -8.56 -11.88
CA ILE A 710 -20.56 -8.96 -11.14
C ILE A 710 -20.84 -9.00 -9.63
N LEU A 711 -21.56 -8.01 -9.10
CA LEU A 711 -21.95 -8.01 -7.68
C LEU A 711 -22.84 -9.22 -7.34
N ALA A 712 -23.82 -9.54 -8.20
CA ALA A 712 -24.72 -10.67 -8.01
C ALA A 712 -23.99 -12.03 -8.10
N GLU A 713 -23.08 -12.19 -9.05
CA GLU A 713 -22.29 -13.43 -9.24
C GLU A 713 -21.34 -13.72 -8.06
N ASN A 714 -20.98 -12.71 -7.25
CA ASN A 714 -20.01 -12.83 -6.17
C ASN A 714 -20.63 -12.74 -4.75
N ILE A 715 -21.96 -12.82 -4.63
CA ILE A 715 -22.66 -12.78 -3.33
C ILE A 715 -22.20 -13.87 -2.35
N HIS A 716 -21.75 -15.02 -2.86
CA HIS A 716 -21.27 -16.16 -2.08
C HIS A 716 -19.75 -16.19 -1.87
N SER A 717 -19.07 -15.04 -2.01
CA SER A 717 -17.63 -14.96 -1.73
C SER A 717 -17.30 -15.55 -0.36
N SER A 718 -16.21 -16.31 -0.27
CA SER A 718 -15.71 -16.84 1.00
C SER A 718 -15.20 -15.73 1.93
N SER A 719 -14.82 -14.56 1.40
CA SER A 719 -14.45 -13.42 2.23
C SER A 719 -15.68 -12.63 2.67
N TRP A 720 -15.87 -12.50 3.98
CA TRP A 720 -16.93 -11.65 4.52
C TRP A 720 -16.73 -10.17 4.15
N LEU A 721 -15.48 -9.72 3.95
CA LEU A 721 -15.17 -8.36 3.51
C LEU A 721 -15.69 -8.10 2.08
N GLU A 722 -15.57 -9.06 1.17
CA GLU A 722 -16.14 -8.93 -0.19
C GLU A 722 -17.67 -8.90 -0.14
N ARG A 723 -18.30 -9.73 0.71
CA ARG A 723 -19.75 -9.69 0.90
C ARG A 723 -20.21 -8.39 1.55
N TYR A 724 -19.43 -7.85 2.49
CA TYR A 724 -19.63 -6.51 3.07
C TYR A 724 -19.58 -5.44 1.98
N ALA A 725 -18.57 -5.48 1.10
CA ALA A 725 -18.44 -4.55 0.00
C ALA A 725 -19.62 -4.60 -0.96
N ILE A 726 -20.10 -5.81 -1.29
CA ILE A 726 -21.31 -6.01 -2.09
C ILE A 726 -22.53 -5.45 -1.34
N ALA A 727 -22.70 -5.70 -0.05
CA ALA A 727 -23.82 -5.15 0.73
C ALA A 727 -23.80 -3.61 0.74
N LYS A 728 -22.62 -3.01 0.97
CA LYS A 728 -22.39 -1.57 1.07
C LYS A 728 -22.52 -0.83 -0.28
N ASN A 729 -22.30 -1.52 -1.40
CA ASN A 729 -22.33 -0.89 -2.71
C ASN A 729 -23.74 -0.34 -3.03
N PRO A 730 -23.85 0.96 -3.37
CA PRO A 730 -25.15 1.61 -3.59
C PRO A 730 -25.95 1.03 -4.76
N HIS A 731 -25.29 0.37 -5.72
CA HIS A 731 -25.92 -0.20 -6.92
C HIS A 731 -26.16 -1.71 -6.85
N THR A 732 -25.86 -2.36 -5.73
CA THR A 732 -26.22 -3.76 -5.52
C THR A 732 -27.71 -3.99 -5.72
N PRO A 733 -28.14 -4.96 -6.55
CA PRO A 733 -29.55 -5.25 -6.77
C PRO A 733 -30.31 -5.50 -5.46
N SER A 734 -31.57 -5.08 -5.41
CA SER A 734 -32.42 -5.19 -4.22
C SER A 734 -32.55 -6.62 -3.72
N GLU A 735 -32.63 -7.59 -4.62
CA GLU A 735 -32.75 -9.00 -4.30
C GLU A 735 -31.47 -9.54 -3.64
N ILE A 736 -30.31 -9.10 -4.15
CA ILE A 736 -28.99 -9.47 -3.62
C ILE A 736 -28.78 -8.84 -2.25
N ARG A 737 -29.12 -7.55 -2.08
CA ARG A 737 -29.03 -6.89 -0.77
C ARG A 737 -29.98 -7.54 0.24
N ALA A 738 -31.21 -7.89 -0.17
CA ALA A 738 -32.15 -8.61 0.69
C ALA A 738 -31.62 -9.98 1.12
N ALA A 739 -30.99 -10.74 0.22
CA ALA A 739 -30.36 -12.01 0.57
C ALA A 739 -29.23 -11.84 1.61
N LEU A 740 -28.40 -10.79 1.49
CA LEU A 740 -27.32 -10.49 2.43
C LEU A 740 -27.81 -10.09 3.84
N THR A 741 -29.09 -9.73 4.02
CA THR A 741 -29.66 -9.54 5.37
C THR A 741 -29.69 -10.84 6.19
N GLY A 742 -29.57 -12.00 5.52
CA GLY A 742 -29.45 -13.32 6.11
C GLY A 742 -28.02 -13.81 6.35
N ASP A 743 -26.98 -13.04 6.01
CA ASP A 743 -25.56 -13.47 6.09
C ASP A 743 -25.14 -13.93 7.50
N ALA A 744 -24.29 -14.93 7.65
CA ALA A 744 -23.82 -15.34 8.97
C ALA A 744 -23.04 -14.23 9.71
N ASN A 745 -22.34 -13.35 8.98
CA ASN A 745 -21.53 -12.29 9.54
C ASN A 745 -22.37 -11.05 9.91
N ARG A 746 -22.27 -10.62 11.18
CA ARG A 746 -23.07 -9.51 11.71
C ARG A 746 -22.81 -8.16 11.02
N ILE A 747 -21.59 -7.92 10.54
CA ILE A 747 -21.19 -6.67 9.86
C ILE A 747 -21.81 -6.62 8.47
N VAL A 748 -21.76 -7.74 7.73
CA VAL A 748 -22.41 -7.87 6.41
C VAL A 748 -23.92 -7.64 6.54
N ARG A 749 -24.56 -8.26 7.54
CA ARG A 749 -25.99 -8.04 7.82
C ARG A 749 -26.33 -6.59 8.11
N ALA A 750 -25.54 -5.93 8.97
CA ALA A 750 -25.77 -4.54 9.33
C ALA A 750 -25.65 -3.63 8.10
N ALA A 751 -24.64 -3.84 7.26
CA ALA A 751 -24.46 -3.10 6.01
C ALA A 751 -25.57 -3.35 5.00
N ALA A 752 -26.12 -4.57 4.92
CA ALA A 752 -27.23 -4.88 4.03
C ALA A 752 -28.57 -4.27 4.48
N LYS A 753 -28.73 -4.02 5.79
CA LYS A 753 -29.93 -3.42 6.39
C LYS A 753 -29.91 -1.88 6.38
N SER A 754 -28.74 -1.26 6.22
CA SER A 754 -28.56 0.20 6.09
C SER A 754 -28.90 0.69 4.69
#